data_AF-A0AA39UFJ5-F1
#
_entry.id   AF-A0AA39UFJ5-F1
#
_cell.length_a   1.000
_cell.length_b   1.000
_cell.length_c   1.000
_cell.angle_alpha   90.00
_cell.angle_beta   90.00
_cell.angle_gamma   90.00
#
_symmetry.space_group_name_H-M   'P 1'
#
loop_
_entity.id
_entity.type
_entity.pdbx_description
1 polymer ?
#
loop_
_entity_poly.entity_id
_entity_poly.type
_entity_poly.pdbx_seq_one_letter_code
_entity_poly.pdbx_strand_id
1 'polypeptide(L)'
;MPSWFSKASTALSISFATLSYVRLGRLIVEDLNVKAPCWFSRRSTDFFHVPAQILRLLFQIILAPVYIWIPHNIYGQISNYANASWAYELTSTPDAVLTTAPGGGAGAYAPTGSTPRWVLRVQIVNGAITAREQVPWSEDVRNGGYIALSYPMDSAYVLFQEAGLSVEAPPTEKRRFTLRDRKRIAERLLIEYCFATRGAGNRTEYIWLDEFCLSDDRQLEDSTERTRELGRLADIFRNASQVAVFCHEENCDHSSTTCIWGTRLFTIGEILHASEVIRLTRQQDPDGVLRTHAHQEAARTFREKMQTKAAYDDRWHLYAIMQHSTNAGSVSWQNAIHALVVEAITRDLAGTGFEEHKFLGKALNGLLPRRARLEDLRGEDGWTDLAWLLELNQGFYNAASLAAVCSLGEGGWLGPPIRPVAGNERLEPIVHAFPVGMSDGMGIMTPLCVIGSKTVGLRKSLERDPFGLYNNKDMRGLKWLSLFFLVLFWVIAFALIATNWTTFVAIAWVSSSIFVMFEMAVGTIYLQRDGWIFLDDSTWGHDPQQRLRVQDPKLAELIEWGDRQLIPNWNPPGEKVKEGANGTLLDLNNGVMVKVFVSGQPNALIALAIHGSGVTSMLVDRREDLESITIRSGTLCIGIPSEITERKTTVLTVARSIREGDGCRKEPKFKCTDVLAMPIARPPRIACHPTSRVFILNMPGSRLTPGSRIFRRCFTSTYVPQRAFILPDFRNLDTQIPDYATAVFRRYKSIEHVQFMEKNMSSVFNDRLLLDTLSKMPLKSLHLSSAKFHNINHLCSFIRRFPSVKEVHCSRLRLLEERPLRNVLLEEGPALETLRMDSYDLWCPALDGSFGTIDQLRNVTIMDVKYNGLPDLALFLQRTAQQGNLNQFNIRHMHNFDVRDRAKGNSSWKRNPPPLDISHLKSLGIDIHGRYKLIGIKQPVVILKWWIDMLKDLAEKGQASNLEDLLLVVGICRREPYILEDIEGTWRLLDSLLTQNFPAFKSLRVAIKVFQPTTVETGVNHKKAIEESCPRLLKRRMLKVMCGNIQTSNNLYAMNNLF
;
A
#
# COMPACT_ATOMS: atom_id res chain seq x y z
N MET A 1 6.47 25.64 51.99
CA MET A 1 5.43 26.21 51.09
C MET A 1 4.83 25.11 50.21
N PRO A 2 3.57 25.21 49.77
CA PRO A 2 2.96 24.22 48.87
C PRO A 2 3.64 24.19 47.49
N SER A 3 3.80 23.00 46.91
CA SER A 3 4.50 22.78 45.63
C SER A 3 3.87 23.48 44.41
N TRP A 4 2.63 23.96 44.53
CA TRP A 4 1.95 24.72 43.49
C TRP A 4 2.51 26.14 43.33
N PHE A 5 2.83 26.83 44.43
CA PHE A 5 3.41 28.18 44.40
C PHE A 5 4.79 28.20 43.72
N SER A 6 5.63 27.20 44.00
CA SER A 6 6.91 27.03 43.31
C SER A 6 6.71 26.88 41.79
N LYS A 7 5.82 25.98 41.35
CA LYS A 7 5.52 25.78 39.91
C LYS A 7 4.96 27.04 39.24
N ALA A 8 4.11 27.81 39.93
CA ALA A 8 3.59 29.08 39.43
C ALA A 8 4.69 30.15 39.32
N SER A 9 5.55 30.27 40.33
CA SER A 9 6.70 31.20 40.35
C SER A 9 7.70 30.90 39.23
N THR A 10 8.07 29.62 39.04
CA THR A 10 8.96 29.21 37.93
C THR A 10 8.31 29.49 36.56
N ALA A 11 7.02 29.20 36.39
CA ALA A 11 6.32 29.49 35.13
C ALA A 11 6.28 31.00 34.83
N LEU A 12 6.02 31.84 35.83
CA LEU A 12 6.06 33.30 35.68
C LEU A 12 7.47 33.81 35.38
N SER A 13 8.49 33.33 36.09
CA SER A 13 9.89 33.70 35.86
C SER A 13 10.33 33.39 34.42
N ILE A 14 9.99 32.21 33.89
CA ILE A 14 10.23 31.85 32.48
C ILE A 14 9.47 32.78 31.53
N SER A 15 8.18 33.05 31.80
CA SER A 15 7.38 33.96 30.97
C SER A 15 7.98 35.38 30.93
N PHE A 16 8.39 35.93 32.08
CA PHE A 16 9.01 37.26 32.18
C PHE A 16 10.38 37.33 31.51
N ALA A 17 11.24 36.33 31.69
CA ALA A 17 12.52 36.26 30.99
C ALA A 17 12.34 36.27 29.46
N THR A 18 11.30 35.61 28.96
CA THR A 18 11.00 35.52 27.52
C THR A 18 10.45 36.84 26.93
N LEU A 19 9.94 37.78 27.76
CA LEU A 19 9.56 39.12 27.27
C LEU A 19 10.77 39.94 26.75
N SER A 20 12.00 39.58 27.12
CA SER A 20 13.21 40.21 26.56
C SER A 20 13.36 40.03 25.04
N TYR A 21 12.63 39.09 24.43
CA TYR A 21 12.61 38.85 22.98
C TYR A 21 11.50 39.63 22.24
N VAL A 22 10.68 40.42 22.94
CA VAL A 22 9.67 41.29 22.29
C VAL A 22 10.34 42.31 21.39
N ARG A 23 9.92 42.40 20.12
CA ARG A 23 10.41 43.40 19.17
C ARG A 23 9.24 44.23 18.65
N LEU A 24 8.93 45.32 19.36
CA LEU A 24 7.80 46.20 19.03
C LEU A 24 7.85 46.76 17.60
N GLY A 25 9.03 46.87 16.99
CA GLY A 25 9.16 47.22 15.56
C GLY A 25 8.42 46.26 14.61
N ARG A 26 8.30 44.96 14.97
CA ARG A 26 7.53 43.96 14.19
C ARG A 26 6.01 44.21 14.18
N LEU A 27 5.51 45.12 15.02
CA LEU A 27 4.13 45.60 14.94
C LEU A 27 3.90 46.56 13.76
N ILE A 28 4.97 47.04 13.10
CA ILE A 28 4.92 48.01 12.00
C ILE A 28 5.64 47.46 10.75
N VAL A 29 6.82 46.86 10.92
CA VAL A 29 7.65 46.27 9.84
C VAL A 29 8.09 44.86 10.25
N GLU A 30 7.64 43.84 9.52
CA GLU A 30 7.96 42.43 9.78
C GLU A 30 9.34 42.01 9.23
N ASP A 31 9.95 40.98 9.82
CA ASP A 31 11.22 40.40 9.37
C ASP A 31 11.16 39.97 7.88
N LEU A 32 12.29 40.04 7.17
CA LEU A 32 12.38 39.58 5.79
C LEU A 32 12.02 38.08 5.68
N ASN A 33 11.29 37.71 4.62
CA ASN A 33 10.77 36.38 4.33
C ASN A 33 9.75 35.81 5.33
N VAL A 34 9.31 36.59 6.32
CA VAL A 34 8.18 36.27 7.22
C VAL A 34 6.94 37.05 6.76
N LYS A 35 5.76 36.40 6.80
CA LYS A 35 4.46 37.10 6.66
C LYS A 35 3.98 37.61 8.02
N ALA A 36 3.59 38.89 8.04
CA ALA A 36 2.91 39.51 9.16
C ALA A 36 1.45 39.01 9.31
N PRO A 37 0.86 39.08 10.52
CA PRO A 37 -0.54 38.73 10.78
C PRO A 37 -1.57 39.79 10.35
N CYS A 38 -1.27 40.64 9.36
CA CYS A 38 -2.20 41.62 8.80
C CYS A 38 -3.06 41.02 7.68
N TRP A 39 -4.20 41.64 7.35
CA TRP A 39 -5.16 41.04 6.40
C TRP A 39 -4.65 41.00 4.95
N PHE A 40 -3.92 42.03 4.51
CA PHE A 40 -3.34 42.19 3.17
C PHE A 40 -1.90 42.72 3.27
N SER A 41 -1.12 42.67 2.18
CA SER A 41 0.25 43.21 2.11
C SER A 41 1.19 42.65 3.19
N ARG A 42 1.25 41.32 3.29
CA ARG A 42 1.80 40.62 4.48
C ARG A 42 3.33 40.54 4.54
N ARG A 43 4.05 40.68 3.44
CA ARG A 43 5.53 40.69 3.45
C ARG A 43 6.02 42.13 3.62
N SER A 44 7.15 42.33 4.28
CA SER A 44 7.78 43.64 4.41
C SER A 44 8.28 44.25 3.09
N THR A 45 8.31 43.46 2.02
CA THR A 45 8.53 43.90 0.62
C THR A 45 7.28 44.48 -0.06
N ASP A 46 6.09 44.26 0.50
CA ASP A 46 4.83 44.64 -0.15
C ASP A 46 4.52 46.13 0.12
N PHE A 47 4.24 46.91 -0.92
CA PHE A 47 4.13 48.39 -0.84
C PHE A 47 3.19 48.92 0.27
N PHE A 48 2.10 48.22 0.57
CA PHE A 48 1.13 48.62 1.58
C PHE A 48 1.35 47.97 2.97
N HIS A 49 2.51 47.36 3.24
CA HIS A 49 2.76 46.59 4.46
C HIS A 49 2.60 47.41 5.75
N VAL A 50 3.29 48.55 5.82
CA VAL A 50 3.22 49.47 6.96
C VAL A 50 1.79 50.02 7.15
N PRO A 51 1.10 50.53 6.11
CA PRO A 51 -0.33 50.85 6.19
C PRO A 51 -1.22 49.71 6.70
N ALA A 52 -1.01 48.47 6.24
CA ALA A 52 -1.82 47.31 6.65
C ALA A 52 -1.62 46.94 8.12
N GLN A 53 -0.39 47.04 8.64
CA GLN A 53 -0.06 46.79 10.04
C GLN A 53 -0.55 47.93 10.96
N ILE A 54 -0.45 49.20 10.52
CA ILE A 54 -1.04 50.35 11.23
C ILE A 54 -2.57 50.22 11.29
N LEU A 55 -3.23 49.86 10.18
CA LEU A 55 -4.68 49.65 10.14
C LEU A 55 -5.12 48.53 11.08
N ARG A 56 -4.37 47.42 11.13
CA ARG A 56 -4.59 46.33 12.08
C ARG A 56 -4.46 46.82 13.53
N LEU A 57 -3.38 47.50 13.88
CA LEU A 57 -3.16 48.07 15.22
C LEU A 57 -4.35 48.95 15.64
N LEU A 58 -4.73 49.92 14.81
CA LEU A 58 -5.85 50.81 15.08
C LEU A 58 -7.16 50.04 15.29
N PHE A 59 -7.48 49.10 14.41
CA PHE A 59 -8.73 48.32 14.51
C PHE A 59 -8.77 47.41 15.74
N GLN A 60 -7.66 46.74 16.08
CA GLN A 60 -7.56 45.88 17.26
C GLN A 60 -7.62 46.69 18.57
N ILE A 61 -7.10 47.93 18.60
CA ILE A 61 -7.21 48.83 19.76
C ILE A 61 -8.62 49.43 19.88
N ILE A 62 -9.18 49.99 18.80
CA ILE A 62 -10.50 50.63 18.79
C ILE A 62 -11.59 49.63 19.24
N LEU A 63 -11.55 48.41 18.70
CA LEU A 63 -12.50 47.35 19.03
C LEU A 63 -12.03 46.42 20.16
N ALA A 64 -11.01 46.80 20.95
CA ALA A 64 -10.42 45.92 21.97
C ALA A 64 -11.45 45.30 22.93
N PRO A 65 -12.47 46.03 23.44
CA PRO A 65 -13.54 45.43 24.25
C PRO A 65 -14.34 44.36 23.55
N VAL A 66 -14.56 44.46 22.23
CA VAL A 66 -15.29 43.44 21.46
C VAL A 66 -14.36 42.26 21.15
N TYR A 67 -13.11 42.54 20.79
CA TYR A 67 -12.09 41.55 20.44
C TYR A 67 -11.90 40.50 21.54
N ILE A 68 -11.80 40.92 22.82
CA ILE A 68 -11.58 39.99 23.94
C ILE A 68 -12.76 39.03 24.21
N TRP A 69 -13.98 39.36 23.76
CA TRP A 69 -15.14 38.45 23.86
C TRP A 69 -15.23 37.48 22.69
N ILE A 70 -14.47 37.68 21.60
CA ILE A 70 -14.38 36.72 20.50
C ILE A 70 -13.49 35.55 20.97
N PRO A 71 -14.02 34.32 21.09
CA PRO A 71 -13.19 33.18 21.47
C PRO A 71 -12.10 32.98 20.42
N HIS A 72 -10.85 32.79 20.85
CA HIS A 72 -9.68 32.57 19.98
C HIS A 72 -9.95 31.52 18.88
N ASN A 73 -10.66 30.44 19.21
CA ASN A 73 -11.05 29.40 18.24
C ASN A 73 -11.92 29.93 17.08
N ILE A 74 -12.73 30.97 17.30
CA ILE A 74 -13.57 31.61 16.28
C ILE A 74 -12.73 32.56 15.41
N TYR A 75 -11.86 33.40 16.00
CA TYR A 75 -10.94 34.22 15.19
C TYR A 75 -10.06 33.36 14.28
N GLY A 76 -9.53 32.24 14.80
CA GLY A 76 -8.75 31.28 14.00
C GLY A 76 -9.55 30.71 12.82
N GLN A 77 -10.86 30.53 12.95
CA GLN A 77 -11.71 30.12 11.83
C GLN A 77 -11.99 31.24 10.83
N ILE A 78 -12.18 32.48 11.29
CA ILE A 78 -12.36 33.65 10.41
C ILE A 78 -11.09 33.88 9.58
N SER A 79 -9.92 33.84 10.22
CA SER A 79 -8.62 33.95 9.54
C SER A 79 -8.39 32.81 8.55
N ASN A 80 -8.66 31.56 8.94
CA ASN A 80 -8.53 30.41 8.04
C ASN A 80 -9.54 30.42 6.89
N TYR A 81 -10.73 30.99 7.08
CA TYR A 81 -11.73 31.17 6.02
C TYR A 81 -11.29 32.23 5.00
N ALA A 82 -10.73 33.35 5.46
CA ALA A 82 -10.18 34.41 4.62
C ALA A 82 -8.86 34.02 3.91
N ASN A 83 -8.13 33.04 4.43
CA ASN A 83 -6.84 32.57 3.91
C ASN A 83 -6.92 31.32 3.02
N ALA A 84 -8.10 30.69 2.88
CA ALA A 84 -8.23 29.46 2.11
C ALA A 84 -8.16 29.74 0.60
N SER A 85 -7.21 29.12 -0.10
CA SER A 85 -7.28 28.95 -1.55
C SER A 85 -8.37 27.93 -1.89
N TRP A 86 -9.36 28.33 -2.70
CA TRP A 86 -10.55 27.51 -3.00
C TRP A 86 -10.35 26.63 -4.23
N ALA A 87 -9.53 25.60 -4.11
CA ALA A 87 -9.50 24.49 -5.07
C ALA A 87 -9.65 23.16 -4.30
N TYR A 88 -10.68 22.38 -4.63
CA TYR A 88 -10.77 20.97 -4.25
C TYR A 88 -10.70 20.12 -5.52
N GLU A 89 -9.58 19.43 -5.64
CA GLU A 89 -9.22 18.49 -6.69
C GLU A 89 -10.26 17.35 -6.76
N LEU A 90 -11.16 17.44 -7.74
CA LEU A 90 -11.91 16.30 -8.25
C LEU A 90 -10.98 15.56 -9.19
N THR A 91 -10.34 14.49 -8.70
CA THR A 91 -9.47 13.65 -9.53
C THR A 91 -10.29 13.03 -10.66
N SER A 92 -10.13 13.57 -11.86
CA SER A 92 -10.25 12.79 -13.09
C SER A 92 -9.28 11.61 -12.95
N THR A 93 -9.80 10.39 -12.99
CA THR A 93 -8.96 9.21 -13.22
C THR A 93 -8.50 9.31 -14.67
N PRO A 94 -7.19 9.45 -14.96
CA PRO A 94 -6.71 9.33 -16.33
C PRO A 94 -7.04 7.93 -16.84
N ASP A 95 -7.35 7.79 -18.13
CA ASP A 95 -7.63 6.50 -18.73
C ASP A 95 -6.42 5.57 -18.60
N ALA A 96 -6.68 4.30 -18.30
CA ALA A 96 -5.62 3.30 -18.13
C ALA A 96 -4.99 2.99 -19.50
N VAL A 97 -3.71 3.33 -19.67
CA VAL A 97 -2.94 3.28 -20.94
C VAL A 97 -3.06 1.93 -21.67
N LEU A 98 -3.27 0.84 -20.93
CA LEU A 98 -3.60 -0.50 -21.43
C LEU A 98 -4.86 -0.59 -22.33
N THR A 99 -5.61 0.50 -22.56
CA THR A 99 -6.62 0.58 -23.63
C THR A 99 -6.05 0.36 -25.03
N THR A 100 -4.77 0.67 -25.26
CA THR A 100 -4.11 0.55 -26.57
C THR A 100 -2.64 0.13 -26.43
N ALA A 101 -2.29 -1.06 -26.92
CA ALA A 101 -0.89 -1.46 -27.06
C ALA A 101 -0.18 -0.62 -28.16
N PRO A 102 1.17 -0.53 -28.19
CA PRO A 102 1.92 0.26 -29.17
C PRO A 102 1.73 -0.09 -30.67
N GLY A 103 1.03 -1.20 -30.97
CA GLY A 103 0.59 -1.62 -32.31
C GLY A 103 -0.93 -1.64 -32.52
N GLY A 104 -1.73 -1.03 -31.64
CA GLY A 104 -3.20 -0.91 -31.80
C GLY A 104 -4.02 -2.18 -31.56
N GLY A 105 -3.39 -3.28 -31.16
CA GLY A 105 -4.06 -4.56 -30.86
C GLY A 105 -4.48 -4.73 -29.39
N ALA A 106 -5.35 -5.70 -29.13
CA ALA A 106 -5.66 -6.14 -27.77
C ALA A 106 -4.46 -6.92 -27.19
N GLY A 107 -3.94 -6.47 -26.04
CA GLY A 107 -2.72 -7.02 -25.44
C GLY A 107 -2.85 -8.51 -25.10
N ALA A 108 -1.98 -9.33 -25.70
CA ALA A 108 -1.98 -10.78 -25.55
C ALA A 108 -0.55 -11.31 -25.35
N TYR A 109 -0.31 -11.88 -24.16
CA TYR A 109 1.01 -12.24 -23.63
C TYR A 109 1.82 -13.17 -24.53
N ALA A 110 3.14 -12.99 -24.55
CA ALA A 110 4.05 -13.94 -25.17
C ALA A 110 4.16 -15.24 -24.34
N PRO A 111 4.24 -16.43 -24.99
CA PRO A 111 4.46 -17.69 -24.29
C PRO A 111 5.86 -17.76 -23.65
N THR A 112 6.01 -18.67 -22.68
CA THR A 112 7.29 -18.93 -22.00
C THR A 112 8.09 -20.04 -22.67
N GLY A 113 9.41 -19.89 -22.76
CA GLY A 113 10.31 -20.95 -23.22
C GLY A 113 10.51 -20.98 -24.74
N SER A 114 10.69 -19.81 -25.35
CA SER A 114 11.11 -19.69 -26.76
C SER A 114 12.40 -20.48 -27.02
N THR A 115 12.40 -21.37 -27.99
CA THR A 115 13.64 -22.02 -28.47
C THR A 115 14.39 -21.07 -29.40
N PRO A 116 15.74 -21.13 -29.46
CA PRO A 116 16.50 -20.43 -30.50
C PRO A 116 16.09 -20.95 -31.88
N ARG A 117 16.26 -20.12 -32.92
CA ARG A 117 16.03 -20.53 -34.32
C ARG A 117 17.13 -21.42 -34.87
N TRP A 118 18.37 -21.11 -34.51
CA TRP A 118 19.60 -21.68 -35.06
C TRP A 118 20.52 -22.15 -33.93
N VAL A 119 21.25 -23.24 -34.17
CA VAL A 119 22.37 -23.69 -33.31
C VAL A 119 23.53 -24.18 -34.20
N LEU A 120 24.75 -24.14 -33.68
CA LEU A 120 25.90 -24.80 -34.30
C LEU A 120 25.92 -26.28 -33.90
N ARG A 121 25.90 -27.17 -34.89
CA ARG A 121 26.28 -28.58 -34.71
C ARG A 121 27.80 -28.69 -34.89
N VAL A 122 28.52 -29.08 -33.84
CA VAL A 122 30.00 -29.09 -33.82
C VAL A 122 30.52 -30.50 -33.54
N GLN A 123 31.39 -31.00 -34.42
CA GLN A 123 32.07 -32.29 -34.24
C GLN A 123 33.45 -32.06 -33.61
N ILE A 124 33.63 -32.54 -32.39
CA ILE A 124 34.83 -32.35 -31.57
C ILE A 124 35.60 -33.67 -31.52
N VAL A 125 36.88 -33.65 -31.91
CA VAL A 125 37.80 -34.80 -31.85
C VAL A 125 39.08 -34.36 -31.15
N ASN A 126 39.45 -35.01 -30.04
CA ASN A 126 40.59 -34.68 -29.18
C ASN A 126 40.65 -33.19 -28.74
N GLY A 127 39.49 -32.53 -28.66
CA GLY A 127 39.37 -31.09 -28.35
C GLY A 127 39.51 -30.14 -29.55
N ALA A 128 39.76 -30.65 -30.76
CA ALA A 128 39.76 -29.88 -32.00
C ALA A 128 38.41 -29.98 -32.72
N ILE A 129 38.01 -28.90 -33.41
CA ILE A 129 36.81 -28.87 -34.26
C ILE A 129 37.17 -29.51 -35.61
N THR A 130 36.46 -30.57 -35.98
CA THR A 130 36.64 -31.29 -37.26
C THR A 130 35.59 -30.91 -38.30
N ALA A 131 34.38 -30.60 -37.85
CA ALA A 131 33.32 -30.01 -38.66
C ALA A 131 32.43 -29.11 -37.80
N ARG A 132 31.88 -28.06 -38.41
CA ARG A 132 30.81 -27.23 -37.82
C ARG A 132 29.78 -26.90 -38.89
N GLU A 133 28.51 -26.83 -38.50
CA GLU A 133 27.37 -26.58 -39.38
C GLU A 133 26.32 -25.76 -38.61
N GLN A 134 25.85 -24.64 -39.18
CA GLN A 134 24.66 -23.97 -38.65
C GLN A 134 23.43 -24.79 -39.03
N VAL A 135 22.69 -25.28 -38.04
CA VAL A 135 21.47 -26.08 -38.25
C VAL A 135 20.25 -25.39 -37.65
N PRO A 136 19.06 -25.49 -38.29
CA PRO A 136 17.82 -25.00 -37.71
C PRO A 136 17.40 -25.86 -36.50
N TRP A 137 16.61 -25.29 -35.60
CA TRP A 137 16.07 -26.01 -34.46
C TRP A 137 15.21 -27.22 -34.87
N SER A 138 15.49 -28.40 -34.29
CA SER A 138 14.71 -29.63 -34.46
C SER A 138 14.40 -30.31 -33.13
N GLU A 139 13.56 -31.35 -33.16
CA GLU A 139 13.35 -32.22 -31.98
C GLU A 139 14.63 -32.99 -31.59
N ASP A 140 15.55 -33.25 -32.52
CA ASP A 140 16.84 -33.88 -32.22
C ASP A 140 17.73 -32.94 -31.39
N VAL A 141 17.74 -31.64 -31.71
CA VAL A 141 18.40 -30.61 -30.89
C VAL A 141 17.75 -30.52 -29.51
N ARG A 142 16.41 -30.62 -29.41
CA ARG A 142 15.70 -30.66 -28.12
C ARG A 142 16.09 -31.90 -27.29
N ASN A 143 16.15 -33.08 -27.93
CA ASN A 143 16.41 -34.35 -27.26
C ASN A 143 17.88 -34.52 -26.84
N GLY A 144 18.83 -33.99 -27.63
CA GLY A 144 20.25 -33.93 -27.25
C GLY A 144 20.57 -32.81 -26.26
N GLY A 145 19.76 -31.75 -26.23
CA GLY A 145 20.07 -30.50 -25.54
C GLY A 145 21.12 -29.67 -26.29
N TYR A 146 21.34 -28.44 -25.82
CA TYR A 146 22.36 -27.55 -26.38
C TYR A 146 23.02 -26.71 -25.28
N ILE A 147 24.29 -26.38 -25.50
CA ILE A 147 25.12 -25.59 -24.58
C ILE A 147 25.15 -24.15 -25.07
N ALA A 148 24.86 -23.18 -24.20
CA ALA A 148 24.92 -21.75 -24.56
C ALA A 148 26.20 -21.11 -24.03
N LEU A 149 27.01 -20.49 -24.91
CA LEU A 149 28.22 -19.76 -24.53
C LEU A 149 27.89 -18.30 -24.20
N SER A 150 28.40 -17.81 -23.07
CA SER A 150 28.31 -16.41 -22.64
C SER A 150 29.68 -15.83 -22.29
N TYR A 151 29.95 -14.63 -22.81
CA TYR A 151 31.23 -13.96 -22.71
C TYR A 151 31.09 -12.43 -22.96
N PRO A 152 32.00 -11.59 -22.44
CA PRO A 152 32.25 -10.25 -22.95
C PRO A 152 33.00 -10.34 -24.29
N MET A 153 32.56 -9.60 -25.31
CA MET A 153 33.23 -9.57 -26.62
C MET A 153 34.72 -9.20 -26.50
N ASP A 154 35.08 -8.26 -25.61
CA ASP A 154 36.47 -7.93 -25.30
C ASP A 154 37.29 -9.11 -24.74
N SER A 155 36.68 -10.03 -23.99
CA SER A 155 37.39 -11.22 -23.49
C SER A 155 37.69 -12.23 -24.60
N ALA A 156 36.76 -12.42 -25.54
CA ALA A 156 37.06 -13.22 -26.73
C ALA A 156 38.05 -12.50 -27.67
N TYR A 157 38.03 -11.16 -27.71
CA TYR A 157 39.01 -10.38 -28.46
C TYR A 157 40.43 -10.53 -27.90
N VAL A 158 40.60 -10.65 -26.58
CA VAL A 158 41.90 -10.99 -25.96
C VAL A 158 42.39 -12.36 -26.43
N LEU A 159 41.56 -13.42 -26.40
CA LEU A 159 41.93 -14.74 -26.97
C LEU A 159 42.31 -14.67 -28.46
N PHE A 160 41.65 -13.78 -29.22
CA PHE A 160 41.91 -13.57 -30.64
C PHE A 160 43.26 -12.87 -30.88
N GLN A 161 43.62 -11.89 -30.05
CA GLN A 161 44.95 -11.26 -30.06
C GLN A 161 46.05 -12.24 -29.60
N GLU A 162 45.81 -13.03 -28.54
CA GLU A 162 46.74 -14.08 -28.07
C GLU A 162 47.02 -15.14 -29.15
N ALA A 163 46.03 -15.44 -30.01
CA ALA A 163 46.20 -16.32 -31.16
C ALA A 163 46.92 -15.68 -32.36
N GLY A 164 47.44 -14.46 -32.22
CA GLY A 164 48.16 -13.72 -33.26
C GLY A 164 47.28 -13.19 -34.39
N LEU A 165 45.96 -13.07 -34.17
CA LEU A 165 45.00 -12.65 -35.20
C LEU A 165 44.69 -11.16 -35.12
N SER A 166 44.53 -10.54 -36.29
CA SER A 166 44.08 -9.16 -36.46
C SER A 166 42.69 -9.07 -37.09
N VAL A 167 41.99 -7.98 -36.78
CA VAL A 167 40.74 -7.57 -37.44
C VAL A 167 41.01 -7.12 -38.87
N GLU A 168 40.07 -7.35 -39.77
CA GLU A 168 40.23 -7.05 -41.20
C GLU A 168 39.87 -5.61 -41.58
N ALA A 169 38.99 -4.96 -40.81
CA ALA A 169 38.50 -3.62 -41.10
C ALA A 169 38.86 -2.63 -39.95
N PRO A 170 39.12 -1.36 -40.27
CA PRO A 170 39.26 -0.33 -39.24
C PRO A 170 37.90 -0.09 -38.54
N PRO A 171 37.90 0.30 -37.25
CA PRO A 171 36.68 0.65 -36.53
C PRO A 171 36.03 1.89 -37.16
N THR A 172 34.70 1.94 -37.13
CA THR A 172 33.90 3.09 -37.57
C THR A 172 33.41 3.89 -36.37
N GLU A 173 32.97 5.14 -36.59
CA GLU A 173 32.36 5.99 -35.53
C GLU A 173 31.15 5.37 -34.81
N LYS A 174 30.58 4.28 -35.33
CA LYS A 174 29.37 3.63 -34.80
C LYS A 174 29.51 2.14 -34.44
N ARG A 175 30.60 1.48 -34.85
CA ARG A 175 30.88 0.05 -34.56
C ARG A 175 32.38 -0.22 -34.58
N ARG A 176 32.89 -0.82 -33.50
CA ARG A 176 34.30 -1.23 -33.33
C ARG A 176 34.71 -2.48 -34.12
N PHE A 177 33.76 -3.37 -34.43
CA PHE A 177 33.99 -4.65 -35.13
C PHE A 177 32.88 -4.93 -36.15
N THR A 178 33.23 -5.38 -37.36
CA THR A 178 32.24 -5.85 -38.36
C THR A 178 31.65 -7.21 -37.96
N LEU A 179 30.52 -7.64 -38.55
CA LEU A 179 30.02 -9.01 -38.36
C LEU A 179 31.09 -10.08 -38.64
N ARG A 180 31.97 -9.87 -39.62
CA ARG A 180 33.04 -10.82 -39.96
C ARG A 180 34.09 -10.91 -38.86
N ASP A 181 34.52 -9.76 -38.33
CA ASP A 181 35.44 -9.71 -37.19
C ASP A 181 34.79 -10.36 -35.95
N ARG A 182 33.53 -10.02 -35.64
CA ARG A 182 32.81 -10.60 -34.49
C ARG A 182 32.63 -12.12 -34.62
N LYS A 183 32.31 -12.65 -35.81
CA LYS A 183 32.29 -14.11 -36.07
C LYS A 183 33.67 -14.75 -35.88
N ARG A 184 34.75 -14.13 -36.37
CA ARG A 184 36.13 -14.65 -36.17
C ARG A 184 36.57 -14.61 -34.70
N ILE A 185 36.15 -13.60 -33.94
CA ILE A 185 36.39 -13.48 -32.49
C ILE A 185 35.60 -14.55 -31.71
N ALA A 186 34.30 -14.71 -32.02
CA ALA A 186 33.45 -15.75 -31.44
C ALA A 186 33.95 -17.17 -31.74
N GLU A 187 34.47 -17.41 -32.95
CA GLU A 187 35.08 -18.67 -33.35
C GLU A 187 36.35 -19.00 -32.54
N ARG A 188 37.16 -18.01 -32.18
CA ARG A 188 38.32 -18.25 -31.30
C ARG A 188 37.88 -18.71 -29.91
N LEU A 189 36.79 -18.15 -29.36
CA LEU A 189 36.22 -18.64 -28.11
C LEU A 189 35.67 -20.08 -28.24
N LEU A 190 35.01 -20.40 -29.36
CA LEU A 190 34.51 -21.76 -29.62
C LEU A 190 35.65 -22.79 -29.66
N ILE A 191 36.78 -22.46 -30.30
CA ILE A 191 38.01 -23.27 -30.30
C ILE A 191 38.55 -23.44 -28.88
N GLU A 192 38.61 -22.37 -28.10
CA GLU A 192 39.09 -22.40 -26.71
C GLU A 192 38.22 -23.30 -25.81
N TYR A 193 36.89 -23.20 -25.95
CA TYR A 193 35.94 -24.08 -25.26
C TYR A 193 36.12 -25.55 -25.65
N CYS A 194 36.28 -25.86 -26.94
CA CYS A 194 36.51 -27.24 -27.40
C CYS A 194 37.81 -27.82 -26.83
N PHE A 195 38.87 -27.01 -26.76
CA PHE A 195 40.16 -27.41 -26.19
C PHE A 195 40.08 -27.61 -24.66
N ALA A 196 39.46 -26.67 -23.94
CA ALA A 196 39.26 -26.75 -22.49
C ALA A 196 38.41 -27.98 -22.09
N THR A 197 37.49 -28.42 -22.96
CA THR A 197 36.64 -29.60 -22.76
C THR A 197 37.16 -30.88 -23.43
N ARG A 198 38.45 -30.93 -23.82
CA ARG A 198 39.09 -32.13 -24.43
C ARG A 198 38.92 -33.42 -23.61
N GLY A 199 38.80 -33.31 -22.29
CA GLY A 199 38.64 -34.44 -21.37
C GLY A 199 37.33 -35.22 -21.51
N ALA A 200 36.30 -34.63 -22.13
CA ALA A 200 35.02 -35.30 -22.40
C ALA A 200 35.04 -36.16 -23.69
N GLY A 201 36.19 -36.28 -24.36
CA GLY A 201 36.38 -37.17 -25.51
C GLY A 201 35.73 -36.70 -26.81
N ASN A 202 35.71 -37.61 -27.80
CA ASN A 202 35.21 -37.37 -29.15
C ASN A 202 33.68 -37.42 -29.18
N ARG A 203 33.04 -36.38 -29.71
CA ARG A 203 31.59 -36.18 -29.59
C ARG A 203 31.05 -35.16 -30.60
N THR A 204 29.72 -35.13 -30.76
CA THR A 204 29.02 -34.04 -31.44
C THR A 204 28.22 -33.26 -30.39
N GLU A 205 28.36 -31.94 -30.37
CA GLU A 205 27.59 -31.05 -29.50
C GLU A 205 26.70 -30.12 -30.33
N TYR A 206 25.57 -29.71 -29.77
CA TYR A 206 24.80 -28.56 -30.23
C TYR A 206 25.15 -27.36 -29.35
N ILE A 207 25.59 -26.28 -29.98
CA ILE A 207 26.12 -25.11 -29.30
C ILE A 207 25.38 -23.87 -29.79
N TRP A 208 24.80 -23.10 -28.87
CA TRP A 208 24.32 -21.76 -29.16
C TRP A 208 25.43 -20.74 -28.88
N LEU A 209 25.80 -19.99 -29.91
CA LEU A 209 26.84 -18.96 -29.90
C LEU A 209 26.32 -17.77 -30.72
N ASP A 210 26.18 -16.63 -30.08
CA ASP A 210 25.44 -15.44 -30.55
C ASP A 210 25.70 -15.05 -32.02
N GLU A 211 26.93 -14.71 -32.38
CA GLU A 211 27.27 -14.22 -33.73
C GLU A 211 27.07 -15.27 -34.83
N PHE A 212 26.90 -16.55 -34.46
CA PHE A 212 26.59 -17.67 -35.37
C PHE A 212 25.13 -18.16 -35.28
N CYS A 213 24.34 -17.71 -34.31
CA CYS A 213 23.00 -18.26 -34.03
C CYS A 213 21.88 -17.20 -34.02
N LEU A 214 22.22 -15.91 -34.09
CA LEU A 214 21.24 -14.81 -34.12
C LEU A 214 20.53 -14.64 -35.48
N SER A 215 21.10 -15.14 -36.58
CA SER A 215 20.47 -15.15 -37.91
C SER A 215 21.09 -16.22 -38.83
N ASP A 216 20.40 -16.57 -39.91
CA ASP A 216 20.95 -17.38 -41.02
C ASP A 216 22.32 -16.82 -41.48
N ASP A 217 23.32 -17.69 -41.66
CA ASP A 217 24.67 -17.33 -42.15
C ASP A 217 24.65 -16.61 -43.51
N ARG A 218 23.55 -16.70 -44.28
CA ARG A 218 23.34 -16.09 -45.60
C ARG A 218 22.72 -14.69 -45.56
N GLN A 219 22.30 -14.19 -44.38
CA GLN A 219 21.66 -12.87 -44.23
C GLN A 219 22.66 -11.74 -43.94
N LEU A 220 22.23 -10.50 -44.21
CA LEU A 220 22.97 -9.27 -43.91
C LEU A 220 22.96 -8.95 -42.40
N GLU A 221 23.96 -8.18 -41.94
CA GLU A 221 24.22 -7.91 -40.52
C GLU A 221 23.03 -7.30 -39.76
N ASP A 222 22.32 -6.35 -40.37
CA ASP A 222 21.17 -5.65 -39.76
C ASP A 222 19.83 -6.37 -40.03
N SER A 223 19.82 -7.70 -39.96
CA SER A 223 18.61 -8.50 -40.17
C SER A 223 17.57 -8.31 -39.05
N THR A 224 16.28 -8.30 -39.41
CA THR A 224 15.19 -8.30 -38.43
C THR A 224 15.13 -9.60 -37.61
N GLU A 225 15.78 -10.67 -38.08
CA GLU A 225 15.98 -11.92 -37.35
C GLU A 225 16.92 -11.73 -36.16
N ARG A 226 18.09 -11.10 -36.36
CA ARG A 226 19.03 -10.77 -35.28
C ARG A 226 18.37 -9.97 -34.16
N THR A 227 17.59 -8.95 -34.51
CA THR A 227 16.80 -8.14 -33.55
C THR A 227 15.78 -8.97 -32.76
N ARG A 228 15.20 -10.02 -33.37
CA ARG A 228 14.22 -10.91 -32.71
C ARG A 228 14.88 -11.93 -31.79
N GLU A 229 15.99 -12.54 -32.19
CA GLU A 229 16.71 -13.52 -31.34
C GLU A 229 17.47 -12.83 -30.19
N LEU A 230 17.98 -11.60 -30.36
CA LEU A 230 18.48 -10.77 -29.26
C LEU A 230 17.40 -10.48 -28.20
N GLY A 231 16.15 -10.31 -28.62
CA GLY A 231 15.00 -10.21 -27.72
C GLY A 231 14.58 -11.53 -27.04
N ARG A 232 15.30 -12.63 -27.29
CA ARG A 232 15.01 -13.98 -26.75
C ARG A 232 16.12 -14.54 -25.88
N LEU A 233 17.25 -13.84 -25.70
CA LEU A 233 18.42 -14.32 -24.96
C LEU A 233 18.07 -15.01 -23.62
N ALA A 234 17.26 -14.36 -22.78
CA ALA A 234 16.85 -14.92 -21.49
C ALA A 234 16.01 -16.22 -21.58
N ASP A 235 15.31 -16.47 -22.68
CA ASP A 235 14.65 -17.76 -22.96
C ASP A 235 15.62 -18.79 -23.55
N ILE A 236 16.53 -18.36 -24.44
CA ILE A 236 17.54 -19.21 -25.08
C ILE A 236 18.52 -19.76 -24.04
N PHE A 237 18.98 -18.94 -23.09
CA PHE A 237 19.86 -19.41 -22.00
C PHE A 237 19.10 -20.23 -20.95
N ARG A 238 17.82 -19.93 -20.70
CA ARG A 238 16.94 -20.72 -19.81
C ARG A 238 16.65 -22.13 -20.34
N ASN A 239 16.61 -22.29 -21.66
CA ASN A 239 16.33 -23.56 -22.33
C ASN A 239 17.59 -24.37 -22.67
N ALA A 240 18.79 -23.82 -22.45
CA ALA A 240 20.05 -24.54 -22.63
C ALA A 240 20.21 -25.63 -21.56
N SER A 241 20.81 -26.78 -21.91
CA SER A 241 21.11 -27.83 -20.94
C SER A 241 22.23 -27.43 -19.98
N GLN A 242 23.19 -26.65 -20.49
CA GLN A 242 24.33 -26.12 -19.74
C GLN A 242 24.68 -24.72 -20.27
N VAL A 243 25.17 -23.83 -19.40
CA VAL A 243 25.66 -22.50 -19.77
C VAL A 243 27.16 -22.42 -19.54
N ALA A 244 27.94 -22.19 -20.61
CA ALA A 244 29.38 -21.98 -20.51
C ALA A 244 29.69 -20.50 -20.33
N VAL A 245 30.44 -20.14 -19.28
CA VAL A 245 30.76 -18.75 -18.92
C VAL A 245 32.27 -18.49 -18.99
N PHE A 246 32.64 -17.37 -19.61
CA PHE A 246 34.04 -16.99 -19.83
C PHE A 246 34.31 -15.49 -19.62
N CYS A 247 35.46 -15.19 -19.02
CA CYS A 247 36.19 -13.94 -19.18
C CYS A 247 37.70 -14.24 -19.31
N HIS A 248 38.48 -13.28 -19.77
CA HIS A 248 39.92 -13.46 -20.00
C HIS A 248 40.79 -13.30 -18.74
N GLU A 249 40.21 -12.92 -17.60
CA GLU A 249 40.94 -12.65 -16.35
C GLU A 249 41.53 -13.95 -15.78
N GLU A 250 42.81 -13.92 -15.40
CA GLU A 250 43.48 -15.06 -14.78
C GLU A 250 42.85 -15.42 -13.43
N ASN A 251 42.67 -16.72 -13.18
CA ASN A 251 42.09 -17.32 -11.98
C ASN A 251 40.67 -16.83 -11.62
N CYS A 252 39.96 -16.18 -12.53
CA CYS A 252 38.62 -15.69 -12.28
C CYS A 252 37.60 -16.83 -12.12
N ASP A 253 36.84 -16.80 -11.03
CA ASP A 253 35.82 -17.80 -10.69
C ASP A 253 34.42 -17.45 -11.25
N HIS A 254 34.30 -16.33 -11.95
CA HIS A 254 33.06 -15.74 -12.50
C HIS A 254 31.98 -15.42 -11.46
N SER A 255 32.23 -15.60 -10.17
CA SER A 255 31.29 -15.34 -9.07
C SER A 255 31.46 -13.96 -8.43
N SER A 256 32.66 -13.36 -8.56
CA SER A 256 32.96 -12.01 -8.08
C SER A 256 32.09 -10.94 -8.75
N THR A 257 31.69 -9.92 -7.99
CA THR A 257 30.93 -8.79 -8.55
C THR A 257 31.77 -7.85 -9.42
N THR A 258 33.10 -8.00 -9.39
CA THR A 258 34.07 -7.28 -10.22
C THR A 258 34.33 -7.92 -11.58
N CYS A 259 33.91 -9.18 -11.78
CA CYS A 259 34.22 -9.95 -12.98
C CYS A 259 33.68 -9.26 -14.26
N ILE A 260 34.52 -9.16 -15.30
CA ILE A 260 34.16 -8.49 -16.57
C ILE A 260 32.95 -9.16 -17.26
N TRP A 261 32.74 -10.46 -17.03
CA TRP A 261 31.51 -11.15 -17.38
C TRP A 261 30.35 -10.73 -16.45
N GLY A 262 30.56 -10.85 -15.14
CA GLY A 262 29.55 -10.57 -14.11
C GLY A 262 28.97 -9.15 -14.11
N THR A 263 29.65 -8.16 -14.70
CA THR A 263 29.18 -6.76 -14.81
C THR A 263 28.28 -6.47 -16.01
N ARG A 264 28.30 -7.27 -17.09
CA ARG A 264 27.44 -7.06 -18.27
C ARG A 264 25.96 -7.05 -17.90
N LEU A 265 25.18 -6.14 -18.49
CA LEU A 265 23.72 -6.02 -18.28
C LEU A 265 22.97 -7.38 -18.38
N PHE A 266 23.32 -8.21 -19.37
CA PHE A 266 22.55 -9.42 -19.69
C PHE A 266 22.93 -10.69 -18.91
N THR A 267 24.07 -10.75 -18.20
CA THR A 267 24.51 -12.02 -17.54
C THR A 267 23.55 -12.51 -16.47
N ILE A 268 22.74 -11.62 -15.90
CA ILE A 268 21.64 -12.02 -15.02
C ILE A 268 20.72 -12.99 -15.76
N GLY A 269 20.19 -12.60 -16.92
CA GLY A 269 19.24 -13.42 -17.68
C GLY A 269 19.86 -14.66 -18.32
N GLU A 270 21.17 -14.61 -18.60
CA GLU A 270 21.94 -15.76 -19.08
C GLU A 270 22.14 -16.84 -18.00
N ILE A 271 22.17 -16.46 -16.70
CA ILE A 271 22.47 -17.41 -15.60
C ILE A 271 21.30 -17.71 -14.65
N LEU A 272 20.28 -16.84 -14.57
CA LEU A 272 19.21 -16.90 -13.55
C LEU A 272 18.46 -18.24 -13.51
N HIS A 273 18.26 -18.84 -14.68
CA HIS A 273 17.46 -20.06 -14.86
C HIS A 273 18.28 -21.26 -15.38
N ALA A 274 19.60 -21.13 -15.53
CA ALA A 274 20.46 -22.22 -15.94
C ALA A 274 20.35 -23.42 -14.96
N SER A 275 20.43 -24.63 -15.52
CA SER A 275 20.52 -25.92 -14.81
C SER A 275 21.94 -26.22 -14.33
N GLU A 276 22.91 -26.13 -15.23
CA GLU A 276 24.33 -26.35 -15.00
C GLU A 276 25.18 -25.23 -15.61
N VAL A 277 26.38 -25.03 -15.03
CA VAL A 277 27.34 -24.03 -15.49
C VAL A 277 28.68 -24.70 -15.76
N ILE A 278 29.27 -24.41 -16.92
CA ILE A 278 30.67 -24.71 -17.23
C ILE A 278 31.46 -23.41 -17.07
N ARG A 279 32.24 -23.29 -16.00
CA ARG A 279 33.15 -22.16 -15.83
C ARG A 279 34.42 -22.41 -16.66
N LEU A 280 34.73 -21.52 -17.58
CA LEU A 280 36.00 -21.51 -18.31
C LEU A 280 36.93 -20.52 -17.61
N THR A 281 37.91 -21.02 -16.84
CA THR A 281 38.86 -20.19 -16.07
C THR A 281 40.24 -20.26 -16.71
N ARG A 282 40.89 -19.10 -16.92
CA ARG A 282 42.29 -19.00 -17.35
C ARG A 282 43.21 -19.32 -16.16
N GLN A 283 44.19 -20.21 -16.33
CA GLN A 283 45.19 -20.55 -15.30
C GLN A 283 46.58 -20.71 -15.95
N GLN A 284 47.64 -20.33 -15.26
CA GLN A 284 49.01 -20.62 -15.72
C GLN A 284 49.31 -22.10 -15.47
N ASP A 285 49.55 -22.86 -16.55
CA ASP A 285 50.12 -24.21 -16.46
C ASP A 285 51.60 -24.13 -16.01
N PRO A 286 52.21 -25.24 -15.54
CA PRO A 286 53.62 -25.28 -15.11
C PRO A 286 54.64 -24.78 -16.15
N ASP A 287 54.25 -24.78 -17.43
CA ASP A 287 55.03 -24.25 -18.56
C ASP A 287 55.06 -22.70 -18.61
N GLY A 288 54.37 -22.01 -17.70
CA GLY A 288 54.15 -20.55 -17.72
C GLY A 288 53.10 -20.08 -18.75
N VAL A 289 52.44 -21.01 -19.44
CA VAL A 289 51.45 -20.71 -20.48
C VAL A 289 50.05 -20.62 -19.87
N LEU A 290 49.36 -19.50 -20.10
CA LEU A 290 48.00 -19.26 -19.61
C LEU A 290 46.97 -20.08 -20.43
N ARG A 291 46.55 -21.25 -19.94
CA ARG A 291 45.57 -22.13 -20.61
C ARG A 291 44.17 -21.98 -20.02
N THR A 292 43.14 -22.41 -20.74
CA THR A 292 41.74 -22.39 -20.27
C THR A 292 41.32 -23.77 -19.75
N HIS A 293 40.78 -23.80 -18.53
CA HIS A 293 40.32 -25.03 -17.87
C HIS A 293 38.80 -24.96 -17.67
N ALA A 294 38.11 -26.05 -18.02
CA ALA A 294 36.66 -26.18 -17.88
C ALA A 294 36.29 -26.84 -16.55
N HIS A 295 35.48 -26.16 -15.74
CA HIS A 295 34.94 -26.67 -14.49
C HIS A 295 33.41 -26.70 -14.54
N GLN A 296 32.83 -27.90 -14.61
CA GLN A 296 31.38 -28.10 -14.56
C GLN A 296 30.90 -28.05 -13.09
N GLU A 297 29.84 -27.29 -12.82
CA GLU A 297 29.14 -27.30 -11.53
C GLU A 297 27.63 -27.07 -11.69
N ALA A 298 26.84 -27.55 -10.73
CA ALA A 298 25.41 -27.28 -10.69
C ALA A 298 25.16 -25.77 -10.58
N ALA A 299 24.29 -25.22 -11.42
CA ALA A 299 24.10 -23.76 -11.49
C ALA A 299 23.57 -23.15 -10.19
N ARG A 300 22.90 -23.96 -9.36
CA ARG A 300 22.53 -23.58 -7.99
C ARG A 300 23.77 -23.21 -7.16
N THR A 301 24.80 -24.06 -7.15
CA THR A 301 26.06 -23.83 -6.41
C THR A 301 26.76 -22.57 -6.92
N PHE A 302 26.76 -22.36 -8.24
CA PHE A 302 27.32 -21.15 -8.84
C PHE A 302 26.57 -19.88 -8.39
N ARG A 303 25.23 -19.90 -8.40
CA ARG A 303 24.41 -18.77 -7.93
C ARG A 303 24.49 -18.56 -6.42
N GLU A 304 24.69 -19.61 -5.61
CA GLU A 304 24.94 -19.49 -4.16
C GLU A 304 26.33 -18.87 -3.87
N LYS A 305 27.36 -19.14 -4.69
CA LYS A 305 28.65 -18.40 -4.67
C LYS A 305 28.47 -16.93 -5.02
N MET A 306 27.79 -16.62 -6.14
CA MET A 306 27.49 -15.24 -6.54
C MET A 306 26.69 -14.50 -5.45
N GLN A 307 25.73 -15.16 -4.81
CA GLN A 307 24.97 -14.61 -3.68
C GLN A 307 25.88 -14.27 -2.49
N THR A 308 26.86 -15.13 -2.19
CA THR A 308 27.79 -14.91 -1.08
C THR A 308 28.78 -13.78 -1.38
N LYS A 309 29.30 -13.69 -2.60
CA LYS A 309 30.12 -12.55 -3.05
C LYS A 309 29.32 -11.24 -3.02
N ALA A 310 28.09 -11.24 -3.55
CA ALA A 310 27.22 -10.07 -3.52
C ALA A 310 26.86 -9.59 -2.10
N ALA A 311 26.86 -10.47 -1.09
CA ALA A 311 26.70 -10.08 0.32
C ALA A 311 27.99 -9.53 0.96
N TYR A 312 29.17 -9.92 0.46
CA TYR A 312 30.46 -9.39 0.90
C TYR A 312 30.74 -8.01 0.28
N ASP A 313 30.32 -7.81 -0.98
CA ASP A 313 30.51 -6.58 -1.75
C ASP A 313 29.36 -5.54 -1.56
N ASP A 314 28.51 -5.70 -0.53
CA ASP A 314 27.31 -4.86 -0.27
C ASP A 314 26.30 -4.74 -1.45
N ARG A 315 26.35 -5.64 -2.43
CA ARG A 315 25.49 -5.66 -3.63
C ARG A 315 24.16 -6.37 -3.36
N TRP A 316 23.40 -5.84 -2.40
CA TRP A 316 22.14 -6.39 -1.88
C TRP A 316 21.07 -6.69 -2.94
N HIS A 317 21.07 -5.99 -4.08
CA HIS A 317 20.15 -6.28 -5.19
C HIS A 317 20.54 -7.55 -5.95
N LEU A 318 21.83 -7.73 -6.28
CA LEU A 318 22.33 -8.97 -6.87
C LEU A 318 22.13 -10.16 -5.91
N TYR A 319 22.34 -9.96 -4.60
CA TYR A 319 21.97 -10.94 -3.57
C TYR A 319 20.49 -11.35 -3.65
N ALA A 320 19.57 -10.37 -3.72
CA ALA A 320 18.13 -10.63 -3.77
C ALA A 320 17.70 -11.36 -5.06
N ILE A 321 18.32 -11.04 -6.20
CA ILE A 321 18.09 -11.73 -7.48
C ILE A 321 18.57 -13.18 -7.39
N MET A 322 19.78 -13.42 -6.87
CA MET A 322 20.29 -14.79 -6.69
C MET A 322 19.45 -15.59 -5.69
N GLN A 323 19.00 -14.97 -4.58
CA GLN A 323 18.11 -15.61 -3.61
C GLN A 323 16.72 -15.96 -4.20
N HIS A 324 16.21 -15.14 -5.13
CA HIS A 324 14.99 -15.48 -5.87
C HIS A 324 15.24 -16.66 -6.84
N SER A 325 16.38 -16.66 -7.54
CA SER A 325 16.77 -17.70 -8.52
C SER A 325 16.91 -19.11 -7.94
N THR A 326 17.24 -19.24 -6.65
CA THR A 326 17.44 -20.52 -5.96
C THR A 326 16.15 -21.12 -5.43
N ASN A 327 14.98 -20.58 -5.81
CA ASN A 327 13.64 -21.02 -5.38
C ASN A 327 13.44 -21.02 -3.85
N ALA A 328 14.17 -20.17 -3.12
CA ALA A 328 14.12 -20.11 -1.66
C ALA A 328 12.76 -19.68 -1.07
N GLY A 329 11.82 -19.20 -1.90
CA GLY A 329 10.46 -18.77 -1.50
C GLY A 329 10.41 -17.53 -0.60
N SER A 330 11.56 -16.95 -0.25
CA SER A 330 11.72 -15.82 0.66
C SER A 330 11.62 -14.45 0.00
N VAL A 331 11.86 -14.37 -1.32
CA VAL A 331 11.87 -13.13 -2.10
C VAL A 331 10.63 -13.08 -3.01
N SER A 332 9.76 -12.10 -2.77
CA SER A 332 8.58 -11.85 -3.59
C SER A 332 8.96 -11.42 -5.01
N TRP A 333 8.05 -11.62 -5.97
CA TRP A 333 8.23 -11.08 -7.33
C TRP A 333 8.40 -9.56 -7.34
N GLN A 334 7.74 -8.84 -6.43
CA GLN A 334 7.92 -7.39 -6.28
C GLN A 334 9.37 -7.04 -5.95
N ASN A 335 9.99 -7.73 -4.99
CA ASN A 335 11.37 -7.48 -4.60
C ASN A 335 12.37 -7.96 -5.68
N ALA A 336 12.04 -9.04 -6.39
CA ALA A 336 12.85 -9.54 -7.51
C ALA A 336 12.84 -8.57 -8.71
N ILE A 337 11.66 -8.09 -9.14
CA ILE A 337 11.50 -7.12 -10.24
C ILE A 337 12.19 -5.79 -9.87
N HIS A 338 11.98 -5.32 -8.64
CA HIS A 338 12.68 -4.16 -8.09
C HIS A 338 14.20 -4.31 -8.18
N ALA A 339 14.74 -5.41 -7.65
CA ALA A 339 16.18 -5.65 -7.65
C ALA A 339 16.74 -5.81 -9.08
N LEU A 340 16.02 -6.50 -9.98
CA LEU A 340 16.38 -6.63 -11.40
C LEU A 340 16.53 -5.28 -12.10
N VAL A 341 15.59 -4.36 -11.91
CA VAL A 341 15.66 -3.03 -12.53
C VAL A 341 16.79 -2.19 -11.90
N VAL A 342 16.96 -2.20 -10.58
CA VAL A 342 18.06 -1.44 -9.95
C VAL A 342 19.43 -1.98 -10.37
N GLU A 343 19.60 -3.30 -10.41
CA GLU A 343 20.83 -3.94 -10.86
C GLU A 343 21.08 -3.68 -12.36
N ALA A 344 20.02 -3.60 -13.18
CA ALA A 344 20.13 -3.17 -14.58
C ALA A 344 20.67 -1.74 -14.70
N ILE A 345 20.06 -0.74 -14.04
CA ILE A 345 20.56 0.65 -14.05
C ILE A 345 22.00 0.71 -13.49
N THR A 346 22.30 -0.07 -12.47
CA THR A 346 23.65 -0.13 -11.87
C THR A 346 24.70 -0.63 -12.85
N ARG A 347 24.37 -1.65 -13.67
CA ARG A 347 25.26 -2.20 -14.71
C ARG A 347 25.39 -1.28 -15.92
N ASP A 348 24.30 -0.62 -16.30
CA ASP A 348 24.27 0.40 -17.35
C ASP A 348 25.26 1.54 -17.05
N LEU A 349 25.20 2.07 -15.82
CA LEU A 349 26.08 3.15 -15.32
C LEU A 349 27.52 2.70 -15.02
N ALA A 350 27.76 1.41 -14.76
CA ALA A 350 29.09 0.87 -14.47
C ALA A 350 29.82 0.33 -15.72
N GLY A 351 29.11 0.13 -16.82
CA GLY A 351 29.66 -0.41 -18.07
C GLY A 351 30.44 0.62 -18.87
N THR A 352 31.59 0.21 -19.42
CA THR A 352 32.32 0.99 -20.43
C THR A 352 31.59 0.92 -21.78
N GLY A 353 30.54 1.74 -21.93
CA GLY A 353 29.85 1.97 -23.20
C GLY A 353 28.91 0.85 -23.64
N PHE A 354 27.73 0.71 -22.99
CA PHE A 354 26.66 -0.14 -23.53
C PHE A 354 25.87 0.59 -24.62
N GLU A 355 26.43 0.70 -25.82
CA GLU A 355 25.89 1.51 -26.93
C GLU A 355 24.52 1.06 -27.46
N GLU A 356 24.04 -0.15 -27.11
CA GLU A 356 22.79 -0.73 -27.61
C GLU A 356 21.65 -0.77 -26.57
N HIS A 357 21.46 0.31 -25.80
CA HIS A 357 20.35 0.48 -24.82
C HIS A 357 18.98 0.03 -25.37
N LYS A 358 18.72 0.19 -26.68
CA LYS A 358 17.56 -0.32 -27.44
C LYS A 358 17.16 -1.79 -27.17
N PHE A 359 18.04 -2.63 -26.62
CA PHE A 359 17.76 -4.02 -26.28
C PHE A 359 17.43 -4.27 -24.79
N LEU A 360 17.52 -3.26 -23.91
CA LEU A 360 17.29 -3.38 -22.46
C LEU A 360 15.94 -4.04 -22.12
N GLY A 361 14.83 -3.42 -22.50
CA GLY A 361 13.49 -3.97 -22.26
C GLY A 361 13.31 -5.35 -22.90
N LYS A 362 13.81 -5.54 -24.12
CA LYS A 362 13.73 -6.83 -24.85
C LYS A 362 14.45 -7.97 -24.13
N ALA A 363 15.62 -7.73 -23.56
CA ALA A 363 16.34 -8.72 -22.77
C ALA A 363 15.67 -9.00 -21.41
N LEU A 364 15.19 -7.95 -20.73
CA LEU A 364 14.50 -8.09 -19.43
C LEU A 364 13.11 -8.74 -19.54
N ASN A 365 12.46 -8.68 -20.71
CA ASN A 365 11.15 -9.31 -20.99
C ASN A 365 11.12 -10.79 -20.58
N GLY A 366 12.20 -11.55 -20.82
CA GLY A 366 12.27 -12.96 -20.45
C GLY A 366 12.32 -13.23 -18.93
N LEU A 367 12.66 -12.23 -18.12
CA LEU A 367 12.85 -12.35 -16.67
C LEU A 367 11.63 -11.92 -15.85
N LEU A 368 10.61 -11.36 -16.50
CA LEU A 368 9.40 -10.85 -15.83
C LEU A 368 8.24 -11.86 -15.86
N PRO A 369 7.33 -11.86 -14.85
CA PRO A 369 6.20 -12.77 -14.78
C PRO A 369 5.20 -12.67 -15.94
N ARG A 370 4.93 -11.45 -16.41
CA ARG A 370 4.15 -11.17 -17.63
C ARG A 370 5.08 -10.64 -18.70
N ARG A 371 4.89 -11.14 -19.91
CA ARG A 371 5.78 -10.90 -21.04
C ARG A 371 5.07 -10.16 -22.15
N ALA A 372 5.71 -9.10 -22.63
CA ALA A 372 5.36 -8.43 -23.88
C ALA A 372 5.60 -9.36 -25.07
N ARG A 373 4.93 -9.11 -26.19
CA ARG A 373 5.41 -9.62 -27.46
C ARG A 373 6.62 -8.81 -27.91
N LEU A 374 7.55 -9.44 -28.62
CA LEU A 374 8.75 -8.78 -29.14
C LEU A 374 8.47 -7.80 -30.29
N GLU A 375 7.23 -7.76 -30.76
CA GLU A 375 6.69 -6.78 -31.72
C GLU A 375 6.06 -5.54 -31.04
N ASP A 376 5.64 -5.66 -29.77
CA ASP A 376 5.17 -4.50 -28.97
C ASP A 376 6.36 -3.67 -28.44
N LEU A 377 7.47 -4.35 -28.12
CA LEU A 377 8.74 -3.74 -27.73
C LEU A 377 9.43 -3.19 -28.98
N ARG A 378 9.52 -1.86 -29.10
CA ARG A 378 10.03 -1.24 -30.33
C ARG A 378 11.55 -1.29 -30.40
N GLY A 379 12.24 -1.05 -29.28
CA GLY A 379 13.67 -0.81 -29.27
C GLY A 379 14.06 0.47 -30.00
N GLU A 380 13.20 1.49 -29.93
CA GLU A 380 13.55 2.89 -30.23
C GLU A 380 14.33 3.45 -29.03
N ASP A 381 13.78 3.26 -27.83
CA ASP A 381 14.47 3.36 -26.54
C ASP A 381 14.12 2.14 -25.67
N GLY A 382 15.15 1.52 -25.09
CA GLY A 382 15.00 0.34 -24.23
C GLY A 382 14.54 0.65 -22.81
N TRP A 383 14.68 1.89 -22.34
CA TRP A 383 14.12 2.35 -21.06
C TRP A 383 12.60 2.53 -21.15
N THR A 384 12.11 3.05 -22.28
CA THR A 384 10.68 3.13 -22.63
C THR A 384 10.07 1.73 -22.78
N ASP A 385 10.72 0.81 -23.50
CA ASP A 385 10.31 -0.61 -23.57
C ASP A 385 10.24 -1.23 -22.14
N LEU A 386 11.19 -0.91 -21.25
CA LEU A 386 11.19 -1.38 -19.86
C LEU A 386 10.08 -0.76 -19.01
N ALA A 387 9.80 0.54 -19.18
CA ALA A 387 8.71 1.21 -18.46
C ALA A 387 7.35 0.57 -18.78
N TRP A 388 7.10 0.24 -20.04
CA TRP A 388 5.89 -0.47 -20.46
C TRP A 388 5.84 -1.93 -19.95
N LEU A 389 6.99 -2.62 -19.90
CA LEU A 389 7.08 -3.93 -19.24
C LEU A 389 6.79 -3.89 -17.74
N LEU A 390 7.17 -2.82 -17.05
CA LEU A 390 6.83 -2.61 -15.63
C LEU A 390 5.35 -2.28 -15.44
N GLU A 391 4.73 -1.54 -16.38
CA GLU A 391 3.27 -1.38 -16.45
C GLU A 391 2.56 -2.73 -16.62
N LEU A 392 2.97 -3.55 -17.59
CA LEU A 392 2.42 -4.88 -17.81
C LEU A 392 2.48 -5.74 -16.52
N ASN A 393 3.50 -5.53 -15.69
CA ASN A 393 3.77 -6.24 -14.44
C ASN A 393 3.26 -5.55 -13.16
N GLN A 394 2.40 -4.52 -13.22
CA GLN A 394 1.77 -3.87 -12.05
C GLN A 394 1.05 -4.84 -11.08
N GLY A 395 0.63 -6.01 -11.55
CA GLY A 395 0.05 -7.07 -10.70
C GLY A 395 1.06 -7.84 -9.83
N PHE A 396 2.37 -7.63 -10.07
CA PHE A 396 3.49 -8.28 -9.39
C PHE A 396 4.49 -7.29 -8.80
N TYR A 397 4.42 -6.02 -9.21
CA TYR A 397 5.36 -4.96 -8.87
C TYR A 397 4.62 -3.62 -8.67
N ASN A 398 5.17 -2.72 -7.85
CA ASN A 398 4.56 -1.43 -7.50
C ASN A 398 5.57 -0.31 -7.74
N ALA A 399 5.26 0.63 -8.63
CA ALA A 399 6.21 1.66 -9.08
C ALA A 399 6.72 2.56 -7.94
N ALA A 400 5.99 2.65 -6.82
CA ALA A 400 6.42 3.35 -5.61
C ALA A 400 7.71 2.80 -5.00
N SER A 401 8.04 1.52 -5.21
CA SER A 401 9.30 0.92 -4.73
C SER A 401 10.52 1.47 -5.49
N LEU A 402 10.52 1.47 -6.83
CA LEU A 402 11.59 2.13 -7.60
C LEU A 402 11.59 3.64 -7.40
N ALA A 403 10.42 4.29 -7.33
CA ALA A 403 10.36 5.73 -7.09
C ALA A 403 10.93 6.16 -5.71
N ALA A 404 11.07 5.22 -4.77
CA ALA A 404 11.77 5.43 -3.50
C ALA A 404 13.30 5.24 -3.61
N VAL A 405 13.81 4.37 -4.49
CA VAL A 405 15.27 4.12 -4.64
C VAL A 405 15.92 4.75 -5.87
N CYS A 406 15.17 5.28 -6.83
CA CYS A 406 15.71 6.04 -7.96
C CYS A 406 15.84 7.52 -7.59
N SER A 407 16.90 8.19 -8.04
CA SER A 407 17.03 9.65 -8.00
C SER A 407 16.11 10.31 -9.05
N LEU A 408 16.25 11.61 -9.27
CA LEU A 408 15.61 12.33 -10.38
C LEU A 408 16.21 11.86 -11.71
N GLY A 409 15.36 11.56 -12.71
CA GLY A 409 15.80 11.26 -14.07
C GLY A 409 15.66 12.48 -14.98
N GLU A 410 16.48 12.55 -16.03
CA GLU A 410 16.29 13.53 -17.11
C GLU A 410 15.00 13.17 -17.86
N GLY A 411 14.01 14.09 -17.89
CA GLY A 411 12.73 13.89 -18.56
C GLY A 411 11.77 12.85 -17.93
N GLY A 412 12.14 12.19 -16.83
CA GLY A 412 11.38 11.05 -16.30
C GLY A 412 11.52 10.80 -14.79
N TRP A 413 10.68 9.91 -14.26
CA TRP A 413 10.65 9.59 -12.82
C TRP A 413 11.65 8.51 -12.38
N LEU A 414 12.33 7.85 -13.32
CA LEU A 414 13.39 6.86 -13.06
C LEU A 414 14.77 7.51 -13.32
N GLY A 415 15.42 7.98 -12.26
CA GLY A 415 16.85 8.33 -12.27
C GLY A 415 17.76 7.19 -11.78
N PRO A 416 19.09 7.39 -11.83
CA PRO A 416 20.09 6.51 -11.24
C PRO A 416 19.72 6.04 -9.82
N PRO A 417 19.99 4.79 -9.44
CA PRO A 417 19.65 4.30 -8.12
C PRO A 417 20.48 4.98 -7.04
N ILE A 418 19.77 5.52 -6.07
CA ILE A 418 20.27 5.86 -4.73
C ILE A 418 20.85 4.57 -4.17
N ARG A 419 22.15 4.55 -3.86
CA ARG A 419 22.83 3.34 -3.40
C ARG A 419 22.15 2.81 -2.12
N PRO A 420 21.78 1.51 -2.06
CA PRO A 420 21.27 0.93 -0.83
C PRO A 420 22.37 0.95 0.24
N VAL A 421 21.96 1.23 1.47
CA VAL A 421 22.74 0.90 2.68
C VAL A 421 21.95 -0.18 3.42
N ALA A 422 22.62 -1.07 4.13
CA ALA A 422 21.98 -2.16 4.87
C ALA A 422 20.80 -1.65 5.74
N GLY A 423 19.64 -2.29 5.58
CA GLY A 423 18.34 -1.85 6.10
C GLY A 423 17.38 -1.32 5.02
N ASN A 424 17.87 -0.97 3.82
CA ASN A 424 17.06 -0.47 2.70
C ASN A 424 16.60 -1.60 1.74
N GLU A 425 17.17 -2.80 1.83
CA GLU A 425 16.85 -3.97 0.98
C GLU A 425 15.43 -4.56 1.19
N ARG A 426 14.66 -4.03 2.15
CA ARG A 426 13.24 -4.36 2.36
C ARG A 426 12.36 -3.12 2.32
N LEU A 427 11.96 -2.74 1.12
CA LEU A 427 10.99 -1.67 0.86
C LEU A 427 9.57 -2.22 0.85
N GLU A 428 8.75 -1.79 1.79
CA GLU A 428 7.31 -2.03 1.83
C GLU A 428 6.58 -0.73 1.39
N PRO A 429 6.10 -0.64 0.13
CA PRO A 429 5.45 0.56 -0.37
C PRO A 429 4.08 0.73 0.31
N ILE A 430 3.87 1.92 0.87
CA ILE A 430 2.64 2.30 1.58
C ILE A 430 1.61 2.99 0.68
N VAL A 431 1.98 3.21 -0.58
CA VAL A 431 1.11 3.73 -1.65
C VAL A 431 1.17 2.78 -2.84
N HIS A 432 0.12 2.75 -3.66
CA HIS A 432 0.17 2.07 -4.95
C HIS A 432 0.46 3.10 -6.03
N ALA A 433 1.47 2.87 -6.86
CA ALA A 433 1.81 3.78 -7.94
C ALA A 433 2.09 3.04 -9.26
N PHE A 434 1.85 3.74 -10.36
CA PHE A 434 2.04 3.27 -11.72
C PHE A 434 2.41 4.44 -12.66
N PRO A 435 3.22 4.22 -13.71
CA PRO A 435 3.41 5.21 -14.75
C PRO A 435 2.10 5.43 -15.54
N VAL A 436 1.89 6.65 -16.01
CA VAL A 436 0.84 7.00 -16.97
C VAL A 436 1.52 7.71 -18.13
N GLY A 437 1.38 7.19 -19.34
CA GLY A 437 1.90 7.83 -20.55
C GLY A 437 1.05 9.05 -20.92
N MET A 438 1.69 10.19 -21.12
CA MET A 438 1.06 11.40 -21.67
C MET A 438 1.93 11.99 -22.78
N SER A 439 1.28 12.33 -23.90
CA SER A 439 1.92 13.03 -25.00
C SER A 439 1.95 14.53 -24.72
N ASP A 440 3.14 15.08 -24.46
CA ASP A 440 3.38 16.48 -24.79
C ASP A 440 3.88 16.61 -26.24
N GLY A 441 4.08 17.83 -26.71
CA GLY A 441 4.52 18.09 -28.09
C GLY A 441 5.99 17.74 -28.38
N MET A 442 6.74 17.23 -27.41
CA MET A 442 8.17 16.90 -27.49
C MET A 442 8.45 15.41 -27.24
N GLY A 443 7.56 14.68 -26.53
CA GLY A 443 7.69 13.24 -26.35
C GLY A 443 6.59 12.57 -25.53
N ILE A 444 6.80 11.29 -25.20
CA ILE A 444 5.98 10.57 -24.23
C ILE A 444 6.60 10.75 -22.85
N MET A 445 6.09 11.70 -22.06
CA MET A 445 6.35 11.69 -20.63
C MET A 445 5.56 10.54 -19.97
N THR A 446 6.13 9.92 -18.94
CA THR A 446 5.50 8.81 -18.20
C THR A 446 5.26 9.13 -16.72
N PRO A 447 4.62 10.26 -16.34
CA PRO A 447 4.44 10.68 -14.96
C PRO A 447 3.81 9.60 -14.06
N LEU A 448 4.21 9.60 -12.79
CA LEU A 448 3.80 8.60 -11.81
C LEU A 448 2.46 8.97 -11.16
N CYS A 449 1.40 8.21 -11.45
CA CYS A 449 0.15 8.31 -10.69
C CYS A 449 0.33 7.59 -9.34
N VAL A 450 -0.06 8.24 -8.23
CA VAL A 450 0.13 7.72 -6.86
C VAL A 450 -1.19 7.66 -6.09
N ILE A 451 -1.71 6.45 -5.90
CA ILE A 451 -2.96 6.17 -5.19
C ILE A 451 -2.69 5.79 -3.72
N GLY A 452 -3.52 6.32 -2.82
CA GLY A 452 -3.47 6.02 -1.39
C GLY A 452 -2.45 6.86 -0.59
N SER A 453 -1.76 7.81 -1.24
CA SER A 453 -0.76 8.64 -0.56
C SER A 453 -1.35 9.59 0.47
N LYS A 454 -0.65 9.70 1.61
CA LYS A 454 -0.84 10.81 2.55
C LYS A 454 0.07 11.96 2.10
N THR A 455 -0.48 12.90 1.35
CA THR A 455 0.21 14.14 1.00
C THR A 455 0.31 15.07 2.22
N VAL A 456 1.48 15.65 2.45
CA VAL A 456 1.75 16.70 3.44
C VAL A 456 2.09 17.99 2.67
N GLY A 457 1.28 19.04 2.82
CA GLY A 457 1.57 20.33 2.20
C GLY A 457 2.76 21.02 2.87
N LEU A 458 3.61 21.65 2.07
CA LEU A 458 4.72 22.49 2.53
C LEU A 458 4.29 23.96 2.51
N ARG A 459 4.68 24.74 3.53
CA ARG A 459 4.41 26.18 3.56
C ARG A 459 5.23 26.92 2.51
N LYS A 460 4.60 27.81 1.73
CA LYS A 460 5.27 28.71 0.77
C LYS A 460 6.08 29.84 1.44
N SER A 461 5.99 30.01 2.77
CA SER A 461 6.70 31.02 3.56
C SER A 461 6.52 30.79 5.07
N LEU A 462 7.41 31.35 5.90
CA LEU A 462 7.18 31.49 7.33
C LEU A 462 6.08 32.53 7.60
N GLU A 463 5.32 32.34 8.68
CA GLU A 463 4.25 33.25 9.12
C GLU A 463 4.38 33.50 10.63
N ARG A 464 4.17 34.74 11.07
CA ARG A 464 4.24 35.14 12.48
C ARG A 464 3.01 34.65 13.24
N ASP A 465 3.17 34.21 14.50
CA ASP A 465 2.03 33.74 15.32
C ASP A 465 1.33 34.91 16.04
N PRO A 466 0.15 35.40 15.58
CA PRO A 466 -0.59 36.45 16.29
C PRO A 466 -1.05 36.01 17.69
N PHE A 467 -1.10 34.71 17.97
CA PHE A 467 -1.60 34.13 19.21
C PHE A 467 -0.49 33.51 20.07
N GLY A 468 0.72 34.06 19.97
CA GLY A 468 1.90 33.61 20.73
C GLY A 468 1.64 33.44 22.23
N LEU A 469 0.84 34.33 22.83
CA LEU A 469 0.40 34.30 24.24
C LEU A 469 -0.43 33.06 24.62
N TYR A 470 -1.17 32.49 23.66
CA TYR A 470 -2.07 31.34 23.89
C TYR A 470 -1.42 30.00 23.52
N ASN A 471 -0.65 29.98 22.43
CA ASN A 471 -0.07 28.78 21.84
C ASN A 471 1.20 28.29 22.58
N ASN A 472 2.01 29.21 23.11
CA ASN A 472 3.32 28.89 23.64
C ASN A 472 3.27 28.50 25.13
N LYS A 473 3.87 27.35 25.48
CA LYS A 473 3.80 26.76 26.83
C LYS A 473 4.46 27.64 27.89
N ASP A 474 5.51 28.35 27.51
CA ASP A 474 6.29 29.31 28.29
C ASP A 474 5.61 30.67 28.47
N MET A 475 4.60 31.01 27.67
CA MET A 475 3.73 32.18 27.91
C MET A 475 2.60 31.92 28.92
N ARG A 476 2.44 30.67 29.38
CA ARG A 476 1.32 30.27 30.25
C ARG A 476 1.23 31.06 31.56
N GLY A 477 2.36 31.46 32.16
CA GLY A 477 2.37 32.27 33.38
C GLY A 477 1.76 33.65 33.13
N LEU A 478 2.30 34.37 32.14
CA LEU A 478 1.81 35.68 31.74
C LEU A 478 0.36 35.65 31.22
N LYS A 479 -0.06 34.62 30.49
CA LYS A 479 -1.46 34.43 30.05
C LYS A 479 -2.45 34.40 31.22
N TRP A 480 -2.14 33.66 32.28
CA TRP A 480 -3.01 33.63 33.46
C TRP A 480 -2.99 34.96 34.22
N LEU A 481 -1.84 35.62 34.29
CA LEU A 481 -1.70 36.91 34.94
C LEU A 481 -2.46 38.03 34.21
N SER A 482 -2.31 38.14 32.89
CA SER A 482 -3.01 39.16 32.08
C SER A 482 -4.51 38.93 32.05
N LEU A 483 -4.96 37.67 31.96
CA LEU A 483 -6.39 37.33 32.02
C LEU A 483 -6.98 37.57 33.42
N PHE A 484 -6.23 37.31 34.50
CA PHE A 484 -6.66 37.66 35.86
C PHE A 484 -6.84 39.17 36.03
N PHE A 485 -5.86 39.98 35.59
CA PHE A 485 -5.99 41.44 35.62
C PHE A 485 -7.15 41.94 34.75
N LEU A 486 -7.33 41.38 33.55
CA LEU A 486 -8.45 41.75 32.67
C LEU A 486 -9.80 41.48 33.35
N VAL A 487 -10.00 40.28 33.93
CA VAL A 487 -11.23 39.94 34.67
C VAL A 487 -11.42 40.86 35.88
N LEU A 488 -10.36 41.16 36.63
CA LEU A 488 -10.42 42.07 37.77
C LEU A 488 -10.87 43.49 37.36
N PHE A 489 -10.28 44.06 36.31
CA PHE A 489 -10.67 45.38 35.81
C PHE A 489 -12.09 45.39 35.23
N TRP A 490 -12.54 44.31 34.57
CA TRP A 490 -13.92 44.19 34.10
C TRP A 490 -14.93 44.06 35.25
N VAL A 491 -14.59 43.35 36.35
CA VAL A 491 -15.43 43.31 37.56
C VAL A 491 -15.53 44.69 38.21
N ILE A 492 -14.42 45.44 38.30
CA ILE A 492 -14.41 46.83 38.80
C ILE A 492 -15.27 47.73 37.89
N ALA A 493 -15.15 47.59 36.57
CA ALA A 493 -15.98 48.34 35.62
C ALA A 493 -17.48 48.01 35.79
N PHE A 494 -17.86 46.73 35.87
CA PHE A 494 -19.25 46.31 36.08
C PHE A 494 -19.82 46.80 37.42
N ALA A 495 -19.02 46.86 38.49
CA ALA A 495 -19.47 47.44 39.77
C ALA A 495 -19.83 48.94 39.65
N LEU A 496 -19.21 49.67 38.71
CA LEU A 496 -19.43 51.10 38.47
C LEU A 496 -20.55 51.40 37.45
N ILE A 497 -21.15 50.37 36.83
CA ILE A 497 -22.15 50.52 35.76
C ILE A 497 -23.42 51.28 36.22
N ALA A 498 -23.78 51.14 37.50
CA ALA A 498 -24.94 51.78 38.11
C ALA A 498 -24.66 53.21 38.63
N THR A 499 -23.39 53.58 38.79
CA THR A 499 -22.97 54.90 39.32
C THR A 499 -22.46 55.84 38.24
N ASN A 500 -21.70 55.36 37.25
CA ASN A 500 -21.30 56.16 36.10
C ASN A 500 -20.95 55.31 34.86
N TRP A 501 -21.84 55.36 33.87
CA TRP A 501 -21.67 54.70 32.58
C TRP A 501 -20.39 55.13 31.82
N THR A 502 -19.98 56.40 31.90
CA THR A 502 -18.78 56.86 31.17
C THR A 502 -17.50 56.28 31.79
N THR A 503 -17.46 56.16 33.12
CA THR A 503 -16.37 55.49 33.85
C THR A 503 -16.35 53.99 33.55
N PHE A 504 -17.50 53.31 33.50
CA PHE A 504 -17.59 51.91 33.06
C PHE A 504 -16.98 51.71 31.67
N VAL A 505 -17.43 52.48 30.67
CA VAL A 505 -16.92 52.37 29.29
C VAL A 505 -15.43 52.69 29.22
N ALA A 506 -14.95 53.72 29.92
CA ALA A 506 -13.53 54.08 29.94
C ALA A 506 -12.64 52.97 30.53
N ILE A 507 -13.01 52.39 31.68
CA ILE A 507 -12.22 51.32 32.32
C ILE A 507 -12.26 50.04 31.48
N ALA A 508 -13.43 49.66 30.98
CA ALA A 508 -13.58 48.49 30.11
C ALA A 508 -12.79 48.65 28.80
N TRP A 509 -12.75 49.85 28.21
CA TRP A 509 -11.94 50.13 27.02
C TRP A 509 -10.45 50.10 27.32
N VAL A 510 -9.95 50.87 28.30
CA VAL A 510 -8.52 50.95 28.61
C VAL A 510 -7.94 49.59 29.03
N SER A 511 -8.63 48.83 29.88
CA SER A 511 -8.16 47.50 30.31
C SER A 511 -8.10 46.49 29.16
N SER A 512 -9.07 46.53 28.25
CA SER A 512 -9.07 45.68 27.05
C SER A 512 -7.99 46.09 26.07
N SER A 513 -7.79 47.38 25.82
CA SER A 513 -6.74 47.90 24.94
C SER A 513 -5.34 47.58 25.45
N ILE A 514 -5.09 47.66 26.76
CA ILE A 514 -3.83 47.23 27.39
C ILE A 514 -3.61 45.72 27.18
N PHE A 515 -4.64 44.89 27.38
CA PHE A 515 -4.55 43.45 27.16
C PHE A 515 -4.25 43.09 25.69
N VAL A 516 -4.92 43.74 24.74
CA VAL A 516 -4.72 43.51 23.30
C VAL A 516 -3.35 44.02 22.83
N MET A 517 -2.86 45.15 23.34
CA MET A 517 -1.48 45.61 23.10
C MET A 517 -0.44 44.61 23.62
N PHE A 518 -0.67 44.03 24.81
CA PHE A 518 0.19 43.01 25.39
C PHE A 518 0.17 41.69 24.57
N GLU A 519 -1.01 41.25 24.12
CA GLU A 519 -1.17 40.10 23.23
C GLU A 519 -0.40 40.28 21.92
N MET A 520 -0.56 41.44 21.26
CA MET A 520 0.18 41.78 20.04
C MET A 520 1.70 41.83 20.27
N ALA A 521 2.15 42.42 21.38
CA ALA A 521 3.58 42.47 21.72
C ALA A 521 4.19 41.07 21.88
N VAL A 522 3.51 40.15 22.58
CA VAL A 522 3.93 38.74 22.67
C VAL A 522 3.87 38.03 21.31
N GLY A 523 2.90 38.39 20.46
CA GLY A 523 2.83 37.94 19.06
C GLY A 523 4.03 38.35 18.18
N THR A 524 4.90 39.27 18.62
CA THR A 524 6.15 39.59 17.88
C THR A 524 7.27 38.58 18.08
N ILE A 525 7.17 37.70 19.09
CA ILE A 525 8.26 36.80 19.51
C ILE A 525 8.34 35.55 18.64
N TYR A 526 7.19 34.95 18.32
CA TYR A 526 7.12 33.55 17.85
C TYR A 526 6.64 33.41 16.40
N LEU A 527 7.16 32.41 15.70
CA LEU A 527 6.65 31.99 14.40
C LEU A 527 5.55 30.93 14.57
N GLN A 528 4.66 30.83 13.58
CA GLN A 528 3.62 29.82 13.54
C GLN A 528 4.25 28.43 13.30
N ARG A 529 4.10 27.52 14.26
CA ARG A 529 4.87 26.26 14.31
C ARG A 529 4.20 25.03 13.69
N ASP A 530 3.03 25.13 13.07
CA ASP A 530 2.39 23.96 12.45
C ASP A 530 2.83 23.73 10.99
N GLY A 531 3.31 22.52 10.73
CA GLY A 531 3.62 22.02 9.38
C GLY A 531 5.11 22.07 9.01
N TRP A 532 5.36 21.68 7.76
CA TRP A 532 6.70 21.63 7.17
C TRP A 532 6.93 22.81 6.23
N ILE A 533 8.19 23.22 6.07
CA ILE A 533 8.62 24.25 5.12
C ILE A 533 9.90 23.83 4.39
N PHE A 534 10.05 24.23 3.13
CA PHE A 534 11.32 24.18 2.42
C PHE A 534 11.99 25.55 2.45
N LEU A 535 13.25 25.60 2.85
CA LEU A 535 14.09 26.79 2.90
C LEU A 535 15.23 26.62 1.88
N ASP A 536 15.22 27.44 0.83
CA ASP A 536 16.28 27.47 -0.17
C ASP A 536 17.58 28.06 0.43
N ASP A 537 18.70 27.33 0.31
CA ASP A 537 20.01 27.76 0.81
C ASP A 537 20.51 29.03 0.09
N SER A 538 20.05 29.33 -1.13
CA SER A 538 20.34 30.60 -1.82
C SER A 538 19.81 31.81 -1.04
N THR A 539 18.66 31.63 -0.37
CA THR A 539 17.91 32.69 0.31
C THR A 539 18.22 32.71 1.80
N TRP A 540 18.40 31.54 2.41
CA TRP A 540 18.61 31.37 3.86
C TRP A 540 20.06 31.14 4.28
N GLY A 541 20.93 30.74 3.35
CA GLY A 541 22.28 30.27 3.63
C GLY A 541 22.31 28.79 4.03
N HIS A 542 23.48 28.17 3.94
CA HIS A 542 23.68 26.74 4.27
C HIS A 542 23.31 26.39 5.72
N ASP A 543 23.39 27.35 6.64
CA ASP A 543 22.88 27.24 8.01
C ASP A 543 21.68 28.20 8.22
N PRO A 544 20.43 27.70 8.06
CA PRO A 544 19.24 28.49 8.33
C PRO A 544 18.98 28.70 9.84
N GLN A 545 19.55 27.89 10.73
CA GLN A 545 19.32 27.94 12.18
C GLN A 545 19.74 29.31 12.75
N GLN A 546 20.87 29.85 12.29
CA GLN A 546 21.34 31.18 12.68
C GLN A 546 20.32 32.29 12.38
N ARG A 547 19.64 32.23 11.23
CA ARG A 547 18.63 33.23 10.85
C ARG A 547 17.30 32.98 11.56
N LEU A 548 16.85 31.72 11.65
CA LEU A 548 15.62 31.32 12.33
C LEU A 548 15.65 31.68 13.83
N ARG A 549 16.79 31.51 14.49
CA ARG A 549 17.05 31.94 15.89
C ARG A 549 16.76 33.43 16.14
N VAL A 550 16.98 34.28 15.15
CA VAL A 550 16.69 35.73 15.24
C VAL A 550 15.20 36.02 15.05
N GLN A 551 14.48 35.15 14.34
CA GLN A 551 13.05 35.29 14.06
C GLN A 551 12.17 34.70 15.17
N ASP A 552 12.51 33.52 15.71
CA ASP A 552 11.89 32.88 16.88
C ASP A 552 12.97 32.22 17.77
N PRO A 553 13.09 32.59 19.07
CA PRO A 553 14.12 32.03 19.95
C PRO A 553 13.93 30.54 20.28
N LYS A 554 12.79 29.91 19.96
CA LYS A 554 12.63 28.44 20.06
C LYS A 554 13.23 27.68 18.89
N LEU A 555 13.52 28.34 17.78
CA LEU A 555 14.26 27.75 16.65
C LEU A 555 15.78 28.00 16.78
N ALA A 556 16.25 28.31 18.00
CA ALA A 556 17.67 28.43 18.33
C ALA A 556 18.39 27.09 18.44
N GLU A 557 17.66 26.02 18.79
CA GLU A 557 18.14 24.64 18.93
C GLU A 557 17.35 23.78 17.95
N LEU A 558 17.78 23.76 16.69
CA LEU A 558 17.27 22.81 15.70
C LEU A 558 18.05 21.49 15.82
N ILE A 559 17.35 20.39 15.59
CA ILE A 559 17.96 19.06 15.52
C ILE A 559 18.14 18.73 14.04
N GLU A 560 19.37 18.61 13.58
CA GLU A 560 19.64 18.11 12.24
C GLU A 560 19.41 16.58 12.20
N TRP A 561 18.56 16.16 11.27
CA TRP A 561 18.38 14.76 10.90
C TRP A 561 19.58 14.39 10.04
N GLY A 562 20.58 13.75 10.65
CA GLY A 562 21.87 13.44 10.03
C GLY A 562 22.46 12.09 10.47
N ASP A 563 23.78 11.95 10.30
CA ASP A 563 24.65 10.75 10.31
C ASP A 563 24.36 9.62 11.30
N ARG A 564 23.64 9.88 12.40
CA ARG A 564 23.22 8.86 13.37
C ARG A 564 21.99 8.05 12.91
N GLN A 565 21.42 8.37 11.76
CA GLN A 565 20.32 7.64 11.13
C GLN A 565 20.61 7.43 9.63
N LEU A 566 20.07 6.35 9.06
CA LEU A 566 20.33 5.92 7.68
C LEU A 566 19.61 6.80 6.64
N ILE A 567 20.11 8.01 6.46
CA ILE A 567 19.74 8.90 5.36
C ILE A 567 20.60 8.52 4.15
N PRO A 568 20.02 8.23 2.98
CA PRO A 568 20.80 7.97 1.78
C PRO A 568 21.53 9.24 1.34
N ASN A 569 22.82 9.13 1.03
CA ASN A 569 23.57 10.26 0.47
C ASN A 569 23.16 10.48 -0.99
N TRP A 570 22.48 11.61 -1.20
CA TRP A 570 22.11 12.13 -2.52
C TRP A 570 23.35 12.73 -3.17
N ASN A 571 24.21 11.89 -3.75
CA ASN A 571 25.20 12.37 -4.70
C ASN A 571 24.45 13.16 -5.78
N PRO A 572 24.80 14.44 -6.04
CA PRO A 572 24.16 15.19 -7.10
C PRO A 572 24.40 14.48 -8.44
N PRO A 573 23.47 14.59 -9.40
CA PRO A 573 23.76 14.21 -10.78
C PRO A 573 25.03 14.93 -11.27
N GLY A 574 25.83 14.27 -12.10
CA GLY A 574 27.09 14.82 -12.59
C GLY A 574 26.92 16.17 -13.32
N GLU A 575 28.03 16.90 -13.50
CA GLU A 575 28.15 18.34 -13.86
C GLU A 575 27.32 18.85 -15.07
N LYS A 576 26.67 17.96 -15.81
CA LYS A 576 25.74 18.27 -16.91
C LYS A 576 24.37 18.75 -16.41
N VAL A 577 23.87 18.26 -15.27
CA VAL A 577 22.56 18.66 -14.71
C VAL A 577 22.72 19.90 -13.83
N LYS A 578 22.58 21.08 -14.43
CA LYS A 578 22.84 22.38 -13.77
C LYS A 578 21.61 23.01 -13.08
N GLU A 579 20.44 22.40 -13.19
CA GLU A 579 19.17 22.96 -12.69
C GLU A 579 18.71 22.25 -11.41
N GLY A 580 19.39 22.55 -10.30
CA GLY A 580 19.00 22.08 -8.98
C GLY A 580 19.51 22.97 -7.85
N ALA A 581 18.71 23.10 -6.80
CA ALA A 581 18.98 23.90 -5.61
C ALA A 581 19.19 23.01 -4.38
N ASN A 582 20.17 23.40 -3.56
CA ASN A 582 20.29 22.90 -2.19
C ASN A 582 19.29 23.62 -1.29
N GLY A 583 18.75 22.91 -0.31
CA GLY A 583 17.92 23.53 0.72
C GLY A 583 17.73 22.66 1.94
N THR A 584 17.00 23.22 2.90
CA THR A 584 16.67 22.59 4.17
C THR A 584 15.16 22.42 4.27
N LEU A 585 14.70 21.17 4.44
CA LEU A 585 13.32 20.88 4.82
C LEU A 585 13.20 20.89 6.35
N LEU A 586 12.29 21.69 6.91
CA LEU A 586 12.16 21.92 8.35
C LEU A 586 10.75 21.59 8.84
N ASP A 587 10.65 20.74 9.87
CA ASP A 587 9.45 20.56 10.69
C ASP A 587 9.41 21.67 11.75
N LEU A 588 8.50 22.64 11.57
CA LEU A 588 8.40 23.80 12.45
C LEU A 588 7.85 23.46 13.84
N ASN A 589 7.20 22.30 14.01
CA ASN A 589 6.58 21.87 15.27
C ASN A 589 7.59 21.12 16.15
N ASN A 590 8.39 20.25 15.52
CA ASN A 590 9.36 19.39 16.20
C ASN A 590 10.77 19.99 16.23
N GLY A 591 11.04 21.04 15.44
CA GLY A 591 12.37 21.68 15.37
C GLY A 591 13.42 20.83 14.64
N VAL A 592 12.98 19.91 13.78
CA VAL A 592 13.86 18.96 13.09
C VAL A 592 14.06 19.39 11.64
N MET A 593 15.33 19.49 11.21
CA MET A 593 15.71 19.90 9.87
C MET A 593 16.44 18.80 9.11
N VAL A 594 16.25 18.73 7.79
CA VAL A 594 16.95 17.78 6.90
C VAL A 594 17.46 18.52 5.66
N LYS A 595 18.72 18.28 5.28
CA LYS A 595 19.25 18.74 3.99
C LYS A 595 18.67 17.93 2.84
N VAL A 596 18.28 18.63 1.77
CA VAL A 596 17.70 18.05 0.55
C VAL A 596 18.18 18.79 -0.70
N PHE A 597 18.28 18.06 -1.81
CA PHE A 597 18.52 18.61 -3.14
C PHE A 597 17.23 18.52 -3.96
N VAL A 598 16.87 19.59 -4.68
CA VAL A 598 15.63 19.68 -5.46
C VAL A 598 15.84 20.35 -6.82
N SER A 599 15.15 19.89 -7.87
CA SER A 599 15.14 20.50 -9.21
C SER A 599 14.23 21.73 -9.33
N GLY A 600 13.38 21.98 -8.33
CA GLY A 600 12.48 23.13 -8.28
C GLY A 600 11.85 23.26 -6.89
N GLN A 601 11.17 24.37 -6.60
CA GLN A 601 10.63 24.64 -5.27
C GLN A 601 9.48 23.66 -4.94
N PRO A 602 9.65 22.72 -3.99
CA PRO A 602 8.60 21.76 -3.66
C PRO A 602 7.50 22.44 -2.83
N ASN A 603 6.25 22.05 -3.06
CA ASN A 603 5.10 22.52 -2.30
C ASN A 603 4.31 21.40 -1.61
N ALA A 604 4.64 20.13 -1.88
CA ALA A 604 4.11 18.99 -1.15
C ALA A 604 5.12 17.86 -1.00
N LEU A 605 4.93 17.04 0.04
CA LEU A 605 5.65 15.82 0.34
C LEU A 605 4.68 14.62 0.27
N ILE A 606 5.10 13.54 -0.38
CA ILE A 606 4.31 12.32 -0.64
C ILE A 606 5.09 11.12 -0.11
N ALA A 607 4.69 10.54 1.02
CA ALA A 607 5.33 9.31 1.52
C ALA A 607 5.05 8.13 0.57
N LEU A 608 6.10 7.39 0.18
CA LEU A 608 6.05 6.32 -0.82
C LEU A 608 6.18 4.91 -0.20
N ALA A 609 7.22 4.71 0.61
CA ALA A 609 7.61 3.40 1.12
C ALA A 609 8.19 3.49 2.52
N ILE A 610 8.06 2.40 3.28
CA ILE A 610 8.75 2.18 4.56
C ILE A 610 9.85 1.14 4.31
N HIS A 611 10.98 1.30 4.98
CA HIS A 611 12.07 0.33 5.02
C HIS A 611 12.56 0.17 6.47
N GLY A 612 13.50 -0.75 6.73
CA GLY A 612 13.91 -1.12 8.09
C GLY A 612 14.47 0.02 8.94
N SER A 613 14.84 1.13 8.30
CA SER A 613 15.48 2.31 8.88
C SER A 613 14.67 3.61 8.77
N GLY A 614 13.62 3.66 7.94
CA GLY A 614 13.00 4.94 7.56
C GLY A 614 11.74 4.86 6.71
N VAL A 615 11.27 6.04 6.30
CA VAL A 615 10.16 6.27 5.38
C VAL A 615 10.66 7.15 4.23
N THR A 616 10.66 6.62 3.02
CA THR A 616 11.01 7.39 1.83
C THR A 616 9.81 8.18 1.33
N SER A 617 10.04 9.45 0.96
CA SER A 617 9.01 10.40 0.53
C SER A 617 9.47 11.20 -0.69
N MET A 618 8.60 11.33 -1.68
CA MET A 618 8.82 12.20 -2.84
C MET A 618 8.52 13.65 -2.47
N LEU A 619 9.36 14.59 -2.90
CA LEU A 619 9.08 16.03 -2.89
C LEU A 619 8.55 16.42 -4.26
N VAL A 620 7.46 17.19 -4.31
CA VAL A 620 6.80 17.56 -5.57
C VAL A 620 6.39 19.03 -5.60
N ASP A 621 6.30 19.58 -6.80
CA ASP A 621 5.59 20.81 -7.11
C ASP A 621 4.27 20.46 -7.80
N ARG A 622 3.17 20.81 -7.14
CA ARG A 622 1.81 20.75 -7.71
C ARG A 622 1.37 22.17 -8.03
N ARG A 623 1.19 22.50 -9.31
CA ARG A 623 0.59 23.81 -9.64
C ARG A 623 -0.85 23.85 -9.14
N GLU A 624 -1.41 25.05 -9.01
CA GLU A 624 -2.78 25.24 -8.53
C GLU A 624 -3.85 24.92 -9.61
N ASP A 625 -3.39 24.49 -10.79
CA ASP A 625 -4.19 24.03 -11.92
C ASP A 625 -4.31 22.49 -11.93
N LEU A 626 -5.55 22.00 -11.91
CA LEU A 626 -5.90 20.58 -11.81
C LEU A 626 -5.61 19.78 -13.09
N GLU A 627 -5.42 20.45 -14.23
CA GLU A 627 -5.07 19.81 -15.51
C GLU A 627 -3.54 19.64 -15.68
N SER A 628 -2.74 20.16 -14.75
CA SER A 628 -1.27 20.19 -14.85
C SER A 628 -0.57 18.99 -14.20
N ILE A 629 0.55 18.57 -14.79
CA ILE A 629 1.35 17.45 -14.28
C ILE A 629 1.98 17.82 -12.93
N THR A 630 1.83 16.95 -11.92
CA THR A 630 2.64 17.03 -10.69
C THR A 630 4.09 16.72 -11.01
N ILE A 631 4.99 17.69 -10.86
CA ILE A 631 6.41 17.53 -11.18
C ILE A 631 7.15 16.99 -9.95
N ARG A 632 7.99 15.97 -10.15
CA ARG A 632 8.88 15.42 -9.12
C ARG A 632 10.05 16.39 -8.91
N SER A 633 10.00 17.16 -7.83
CA SER A 633 11.03 18.14 -7.47
C SER A 633 12.21 17.53 -6.72
N GLY A 634 12.03 16.40 -6.03
CA GLY A 634 13.10 15.75 -5.26
C GLY A 634 12.60 14.52 -4.52
N THR A 635 13.41 13.96 -3.63
CA THR A 635 13.04 12.84 -2.75
C THR A 635 13.86 12.91 -1.46
N LEU A 636 13.32 12.36 -0.38
CA LEU A 636 13.82 12.46 0.99
C LEU A 636 13.60 11.12 1.71
N CYS A 637 14.55 10.70 2.53
CA CYS A 637 14.36 9.64 3.52
C CYS A 637 14.19 10.28 4.91
N ILE A 638 13.20 9.81 5.67
CA ILE A 638 12.95 10.23 7.05
C ILE A 638 13.13 9.02 7.96
N GLY A 639 14.13 9.04 8.84
CA GLY A 639 14.40 7.89 9.72
C GLY A 639 13.26 7.57 10.70
N ILE A 640 13.15 6.32 11.15
CA ILE A 640 12.28 5.98 12.27
C ILE A 640 13.09 6.17 13.56
N PRO A 641 12.66 7.04 14.51
CA PRO A 641 13.40 7.24 15.76
C PRO A 641 13.51 5.95 16.58
N SER A 642 14.74 5.53 16.85
CA SER A 642 15.03 4.55 17.90
C SER A 642 14.81 5.17 19.29
N GLU A 643 14.44 4.35 20.26
CA GLU A 643 14.26 4.69 21.68
C GLU A 643 13.16 5.71 22.05
N ILE A 644 11.90 5.23 22.17
CA ILE A 644 11.16 5.40 23.43
C ILE A 644 10.48 4.07 23.79
N THR A 645 11.11 3.28 24.66
CA THR A 645 10.57 2.01 25.15
C THR A 645 10.09 2.15 26.61
N GLU A 646 9.14 3.05 26.87
CA GLU A 646 8.42 3.04 28.15
C GLU A 646 6.95 3.49 28.05
N ARG A 647 6.12 3.02 28.98
CA ARG A 647 4.65 3.09 28.85
C ARG A 647 4.05 4.42 29.31
N LYS A 648 3.35 5.11 28.39
CA LYS A 648 2.08 5.82 28.69
C LYS A 648 1.28 6.17 27.42
N THR A 649 0.41 5.24 27.00
CA THR A 649 -0.48 5.41 25.84
C THR A 649 -1.51 6.52 26.09
N THR A 650 -1.18 7.75 25.68
CA THR A 650 -2.05 8.93 25.87
C THR A 650 -2.58 9.39 24.52
N VAL A 651 -3.85 9.09 24.25
CA VAL A 651 -4.53 9.49 23.00
C VAL A 651 -4.85 10.98 23.04
N LEU A 652 -4.40 11.74 22.04
CA LEU A 652 -4.79 13.15 21.85
C LEU A 652 -5.97 13.27 20.88
N THR A 653 -6.91 14.14 21.21
CA THR A 653 -8.22 14.35 20.57
C THR A 653 -8.71 15.78 20.92
N VAL A 654 -9.85 16.22 20.35
CA VAL A 654 -10.50 17.56 20.51
C VAL A 654 -9.88 18.65 19.60
N ALA A 655 -10.55 19.40 18.69
CA ALA A 655 -11.94 19.61 18.22
C ALA A 655 -12.63 20.96 18.60
N ARG A 656 -13.51 21.45 17.69
CA ARG A 656 -14.50 22.57 17.83
C ARG A 656 -13.97 24.03 17.92
N SER A 657 -14.72 25.10 17.58
CA SER A 657 -16.13 25.27 17.14
C SER A 657 -16.40 26.59 16.36
N ILE A 658 -17.05 26.53 15.18
CA ILE A 658 -18.15 27.36 14.59
C ILE A 658 -18.30 28.86 14.97
N ARG A 659 -18.54 29.80 14.00
CA ARG A 659 -19.86 30.48 13.71
C ARG A 659 -19.90 31.51 12.54
N GLU A 660 -21.13 31.92 12.14
CA GLU A 660 -21.68 32.88 11.14
C GLU A 660 -20.83 34.13 10.72
N GLY A 661 -21.08 34.88 9.62
CA GLY A 661 -22.14 34.96 8.57
C GLY A 661 -22.18 36.41 7.99
N ASP A 662 -22.97 36.90 7.01
CA ASP A 662 -23.80 36.40 5.88
C ASP A 662 -24.12 37.62 4.92
N GLY A 663 -24.68 37.45 3.71
CA GLY A 663 -25.16 38.62 2.91
C GLY A 663 -25.59 38.45 1.43
N CYS A 664 -26.83 38.90 1.13
CA CYS A 664 -27.47 39.32 -0.15
C CYS A 664 -26.58 39.62 -1.40
N ARG A 665 -26.99 39.51 -2.68
CA ARG A 665 -28.26 39.24 -3.45
C ARG A 665 -27.84 38.79 -4.90
N LYS A 666 -28.58 38.73 -6.03
CA LYS A 666 -29.96 39.09 -6.49
C LYS A 666 -30.44 38.05 -7.57
N GLU A 667 -31.15 38.49 -8.62
CA GLU A 667 -31.85 37.74 -9.71
C GLU A 667 -32.09 38.69 -10.92
N PRO A 668 -32.69 38.36 -12.12
CA PRO A 668 -32.93 37.06 -12.82
C PRO A 668 -32.89 37.09 -14.41
N LYS A 669 -33.34 35.99 -15.07
CA LYS A 669 -33.91 35.86 -16.47
C LYS A 669 -32.92 35.97 -17.67
N PHE A 670 -33.14 35.37 -18.86
CA PHE A 670 -34.36 35.19 -19.70
C PHE A 670 -34.60 33.76 -20.31
N LYS A 671 -35.52 33.64 -21.30
CA LYS A 671 -36.09 32.41 -21.92
C LYS A 671 -35.95 32.35 -23.47
N CYS A 672 -36.13 31.16 -24.05
CA CYS A 672 -36.85 30.76 -25.31
C CYS A 672 -36.09 29.59 -26.03
N THR A 673 -36.64 28.42 -26.45
CA THR A 673 -37.80 28.00 -27.30
C THR A 673 -37.61 28.30 -28.81
N ASP A 674 -37.84 27.39 -29.80
CA ASP A 674 -38.31 25.98 -29.86
C ASP A 674 -37.96 25.35 -31.27
N VAL A 675 -38.63 24.26 -31.70
CA VAL A 675 -38.80 23.76 -33.12
C VAL A 675 -37.65 22.88 -33.68
N LEU A 676 -37.79 21.72 -34.39
CA LEU A 676 -38.91 20.85 -34.86
C LEU A 676 -38.46 19.33 -34.89
N ALA A 677 -39.26 18.39 -35.44
CA ALA A 677 -38.97 16.94 -35.42
C ALA A 677 -39.43 16.14 -36.67
N MET A 678 -38.90 14.90 -36.80
CA MET A 678 -39.44 13.62 -37.38
C MET A 678 -38.63 12.97 -38.54
N PRO A 679 -38.76 11.64 -38.84
CA PRO A 679 -38.92 10.47 -37.93
C PRO A 679 -38.20 9.14 -38.35
N ILE A 680 -38.23 8.12 -37.46
CA ILE A 680 -38.15 6.64 -37.69
C ILE A 680 -36.87 5.99 -38.28
N ALA A 681 -36.22 5.15 -37.45
CA ALA A 681 -35.72 3.80 -37.78
C ALA A 681 -35.39 2.96 -36.51
N ARG A 682 -35.52 1.62 -36.59
CA ARG A 682 -35.11 0.56 -35.62
C ARG A 682 -34.86 -0.71 -36.44
N PRO A 683 -33.88 -1.59 -36.15
CA PRO A 683 -33.77 -2.39 -34.89
C PRO A 683 -32.29 -2.60 -34.45
N PRO A 684 -31.90 -3.57 -33.58
CA PRO A 684 -32.67 -4.45 -32.69
C PRO A 684 -32.34 -4.24 -31.19
N ARG A 685 -33.02 -4.99 -30.31
CA ARG A 685 -32.66 -5.11 -28.88
C ARG A 685 -31.71 -6.30 -28.68
N ILE A 686 -30.55 -6.08 -28.07
CA ILE A 686 -29.81 -7.11 -27.34
C ILE A 686 -30.17 -6.99 -25.86
N ALA A 687 -30.53 -8.11 -25.22
CA ALA A 687 -30.88 -8.14 -23.81
C ALA A 687 -29.67 -8.52 -22.95
N CYS A 688 -29.19 -7.59 -22.12
CA CYS A 688 -28.18 -7.87 -21.10
C CYS A 688 -28.84 -7.93 -19.72
N HIS A 689 -28.56 -8.99 -18.96
CA HIS A 689 -29.09 -9.15 -17.60
C HIS A 689 -28.52 -8.10 -16.62
N PRO A 690 -29.29 -7.69 -15.58
CA PRO A 690 -28.88 -6.64 -14.66
C PRO A 690 -27.93 -7.16 -13.57
N THR A 691 -26.63 -7.00 -13.76
CA THR A 691 -25.65 -7.09 -12.66
C THR A 691 -25.70 -5.84 -11.77
N SER A 692 -25.48 -6.01 -10.47
CA SER A 692 -25.77 -5.01 -9.43
C SER A 692 -24.90 -3.76 -9.52
N ARG A 693 -25.46 -2.66 -10.04
CA ARG A 693 -24.80 -1.33 -10.08
C ARG A 693 -24.79 -0.65 -8.71
N VAL A 694 -23.78 -0.96 -7.90
CA VAL A 694 -23.49 -0.26 -6.64
C VAL A 694 -22.65 0.99 -6.94
N PHE A 695 -23.20 2.18 -6.69
CA PHE A 695 -22.43 3.43 -6.71
C PHE A 695 -21.80 3.68 -5.34
N ILE A 696 -20.47 3.62 -5.26
CA ILE A 696 -19.72 3.94 -4.04
C ILE A 696 -19.29 5.42 -4.10
N LEU A 697 -19.94 6.27 -3.31
CA LEU A 697 -19.65 7.71 -3.24
C LEU A 697 -18.70 7.98 -2.07
N ASN A 698 -17.40 7.75 -2.30
CA ASN A 698 -16.37 7.81 -1.27
C ASN A 698 -15.91 9.26 -1.03
N MET A 699 -16.62 9.98 -0.16
CA MET A 699 -16.34 11.40 0.15
C MET A 699 -15.01 11.55 0.92
N PRO A 700 -13.99 12.25 0.39
CA PRO A 700 -12.80 12.60 1.15
C PRO A 700 -13.14 13.57 2.29
N GLY A 701 -12.39 13.52 3.39
CA GLY A 701 -12.71 14.16 4.67
C GLY A 701 -12.54 15.69 4.74
N SER A 702 -12.99 16.45 3.75
CA SER A 702 -12.98 17.92 3.75
C SER A 702 -14.30 18.54 4.21
N ARG A 703 -14.24 19.75 4.79
CA ARG A 703 -15.39 20.41 5.44
C ARG A 703 -16.32 21.11 4.43
N LEU A 704 -17.16 20.35 3.72
CA LEU A 704 -18.33 20.92 3.07
C LEU A 704 -19.38 21.30 4.12
N THR A 705 -19.65 22.60 4.27
CA THR A 705 -20.68 23.11 5.19
C THR A 705 -22.11 22.85 4.65
N PRO A 706 -23.07 22.45 5.51
CA PRO A 706 -24.47 22.29 5.10
C PRO A 706 -25.04 23.64 4.61
N GLY A 707 -25.31 23.73 3.31
CA GLY A 707 -25.81 24.95 2.66
C GLY A 707 -25.02 25.40 1.42
N SER A 708 -23.80 24.90 1.20
CA SER A 708 -22.99 25.29 0.04
C SER A 708 -23.68 24.96 -1.30
N ARG A 709 -23.47 25.82 -2.32
CA ARG A 709 -24.00 25.58 -3.69
C ARG A 709 -23.48 24.27 -4.30
N ILE A 710 -22.28 23.86 -3.92
CA ILE A 710 -21.65 22.57 -4.31
C ILE A 710 -22.50 21.41 -3.77
N PHE A 711 -22.80 21.40 -2.47
CA PHE A 711 -23.62 20.35 -1.85
C PHE A 711 -25.03 20.29 -2.44
N ARG A 712 -25.61 21.42 -2.90
CA ARG A 712 -26.85 21.38 -3.68
C ARG A 712 -26.66 20.77 -5.07
N ARG A 713 -25.66 21.19 -5.86
CA ARG A 713 -25.44 20.69 -7.24
C ARG A 713 -25.14 19.20 -7.31
N CYS A 714 -24.29 18.66 -6.44
CA CYS A 714 -23.91 17.24 -6.46
C CYS A 714 -25.12 16.30 -6.29
N PHE A 715 -26.15 16.71 -5.54
CA PHE A 715 -27.37 15.95 -5.29
C PHE A 715 -28.60 16.41 -6.13
N THR A 716 -28.41 17.29 -7.13
CA THR A 716 -29.46 17.61 -8.13
C THR A 716 -29.11 17.21 -9.56
N SER A 717 -27.89 16.73 -9.82
CA SER A 717 -27.43 16.40 -11.18
C SER A 717 -27.77 14.97 -11.63
N THR A 718 -28.05 14.06 -10.69
CA THR A 718 -28.16 12.61 -10.96
C THR A 718 -29.59 12.17 -11.30
N TYR A 719 -29.91 12.15 -12.59
CA TYR A 719 -31.13 11.53 -13.17
C TYR A 719 -31.16 9.98 -13.07
N VAL A 720 -30.40 9.38 -12.15
CA VAL A 720 -30.20 7.93 -12.02
C VAL A 720 -30.60 7.46 -10.62
N PRO A 721 -31.53 6.49 -10.47
CA PRO A 721 -31.98 6.02 -9.16
C PRO A 721 -30.88 5.23 -8.44
N GLN A 722 -30.31 5.82 -7.39
CA GLN A 722 -29.35 5.16 -6.50
C GLN A 722 -30.07 4.16 -5.58
N ARG A 723 -29.51 2.95 -5.45
CA ARG A 723 -30.06 1.85 -4.61
C ARG A 723 -29.24 1.53 -3.35
N ALA A 724 -27.99 1.97 -3.27
CA ALA A 724 -27.11 1.72 -2.13
C ALA A 724 -26.48 3.03 -1.66
N PHE A 725 -26.29 3.17 -0.35
CA PHE A 725 -25.72 4.37 0.27
C PHE A 725 -24.78 3.99 1.42
N ILE A 726 -23.51 4.37 1.31
CA ILE A 726 -22.51 4.23 2.38
C ILE A 726 -22.43 5.56 3.11
N LEU A 727 -22.39 5.53 4.44
CA LEU A 727 -22.37 6.73 5.29
C LEU A 727 -20.99 6.87 5.97
N PRO A 728 -19.96 7.38 5.25
CA PRO A 728 -18.58 7.44 5.71
C PRO A 728 -18.39 8.37 6.91
N ASP A 729 -17.21 8.30 7.52
CA ASP A 729 -16.94 8.86 8.84
C ASP A 729 -17.04 10.40 8.92
N PHE A 730 -17.56 10.91 10.03
CA PHE A 730 -17.63 12.34 10.36
C PHE A 730 -16.86 12.59 11.68
N ARG A 731 -15.54 12.43 11.64
CA ARG A 731 -14.66 12.61 12.80
C ARG A 731 -14.61 14.08 13.25
N ASN A 732 -15.54 14.45 14.16
CA ASN A 732 -15.48 15.51 15.20
C ASN A 732 -16.85 16.12 15.57
N LEU A 733 -17.96 15.35 15.47
CA LEU A 733 -19.29 15.82 15.88
C LEU A 733 -19.93 14.91 16.95
N ASP A 734 -19.60 15.14 18.21
CA ASP A 734 -20.47 14.79 19.36
C ASP A 734 -21.60 15.83 19.48
N THR A 735 -22.34 16.04 18.39
CA THR A 735 -23.47 16.96 18.23
C THR A 735 -24.45 16.34 17.24
N GLN A 736 -25.70 16.81 17.28
CA GLN A 736 -26.79 16.40 16.38
C GLN A 736 -26.34 16.35 14.91
N ILE A 737 -26.94 15.42 14.16
CA ILE A 737 -26.70 15.33 12.73
C ILE A 737 -27.46 16.51 12.08
N PRO A 738 -26.88 17.26 11.13
CA PRO A 738 -27.56 18.43 10.58
C PRO A 738 -28.90 18.05 9.95
N ASP A 739 -29.96 18.85 10.16
CA ASP A 739 -31.31 18.63 9.62
C ASP A 739 -31.34 18.41 8.09
N TYR A 740 -30.33 18.91 7.39
CA TYR A 740 -30.14 18.70 5.96
C TYR A 740 -29.86 17.23 5.57
N ALA A 741 -29.33 16.38 6.45
CA ALA A 741 -29.17 14.95 6.17
C ALA A 741 -30.55 14.29 5.99
N THR A 742 -31.49 14.57 6.90
CA THR A 742 -32.90 14.20 6.79
C THR A 742 -33.52 14.72 5.49
N ALA A 743 -33.23 15.97 5.11
CA ALA A 743 -33.73 16.55 3.86
C ALA A 743 -33.18 15.86 2.60
N VAL A 744 -31.96 15.30 2.63
CA VAL A 744 -31.41 14.46 1.57
C VAL A 744 -32.12 13.10 1.52
N PHE A 745 -32.24 12.38 2.63
CA PHE A 745 -32.92 11.08 2.66
C PHE A 745 -34.39 11.17 2.22
N ARG A 746 -35.11 12.24 2.56
CA ARG A 746 -36.48 12.50 2.08
C ARG A 746 -36.62 12.63 0.55
N ARG A 747 -35.53 12.88 -0.19
CA ARG A 747 -35.53 12.91 -1.67
C ARG A 747 -35.24 11.54 -2.29
N TYR A 748 -34.40 10.72 -1.68
CA TYR A 748 -33.95 9.43 -2.24
C TYR A 748 -34.84 8.25 -1.81
N LYS A 749 -36.09 8.22 -2.26
CA LYS A 749 -37.08 7.16 -1.94
C LYS A 749 -36.71 5.73 -2.41
N SER A 750 -35.56 5.53 -3.06
CA SER A 750 -35.12 4.28 -3.71
C SER A 750 -33.93 3.57 -3.05
N ILE A 751 -33.48 4.03 -1.88
CA ILE A 751 -32.35 3.37 -1.18
C ILE A 751 -32.83 2.05 -0.56
N GLU A 752 -32.14 0.96 -0.91
CA GLU A 752 -32.41 -0.40 -0.44
C GLU A 752 -31.27 -0.94 0.46
N HIS A 753 -30.06 -0.36 0.38
CA HIS A 753 -28.89 -0.84 1.14
C HIS A 753 -28.18 0.31 1.87
N VAL A 754 -27.97 0.18 3.18
CA VAL A 754 -27.26 1.18 4.02
C VAL A 754 -26.11 0.57 4.79
N GLN A 755 -24.95 1.25 4.77
CA GLN A 755 -23.75 0.84 5.51
C GLN A 755 -23.21 1.95 6.42
N PHE A 756 -23.01 1.61 7.69
CA PHE A 756 -22.34 2.45 8.70
C PHE A 756 -20.95 1.90 9.00
N MET A 757 -19.92 2.74 8.89
CA MET A 757 -18.53 2.38 9.19
C MET A 757 -17.94 3.29 10.27
N GLU A 758 -17.31 2.68 11.29
CA GLU A 758 -16.50 3.35 12.35
C GLU A 758 -17.22 4.37 13.26
N LYS A 759 -18.52 4.59 13.03
CA LYS A 759 -19.38 5.52 13.77
C LYS A 759 -19.50 5.18 15.27
N ASN A 760 -19.61 6.23 16.10
CA ASN A 760 -20.32 6.14 17.38
C ASN A 760 -21.82 6.21 17.09
N MET A 761 -22.55 5.12 17.28
CA MET A 761 -23.97 5.04 16.92
C MET A 761 -24.88 5.74 17.92
N SER A 762 -24.36 6.18 19.07
CA SER A 762 -25.14 6.89 20.09
C SER A 762 -25.61 8.28 19.62
N SER A 763 -24.80 8.98 18.80
CA SER A 763 -25.24 10.24 18.18
C SER A 763 -26.25 10.01 17.05
N VAL A 764 -26.14 8.89 16.33
CA VAL A 764 -27.12 8.48 15.31
C VAL A 764 -28.46 8.13 15.95
N PHE A 765 -28.49 7.25 16.95
CA PHE A 765 -29.70 6.78 17.63
C PHE A 765 -30.47 7.90 18.37
N ASN A 766 -29.75 8.88 18.92
CA ASN A 766 -30.35 10.05 19.57
C ASN A 766 -30.94 11.06 18.56
N ASP A 767 -30.56 10.98 17.28
CA ASP A 767 -31.15 11.80 16.22
C ASP A 767 -32.48 11.21 15.74
N ARG A 768 -33.56 11.60 16.45
CA ARG A 768 -34.92 11.16 16.12
C ARG A 768 -35.30 11.47 14.67
N LEU A 769 -34.94 12.65 14.17
CA LEU A 769 -35.35 13.12 12.85
C LEU A 769 -34.73 12.29 11.72
N LEU A 770 -33.45 11.91 11.88
CA LEU A 770 -32.79 10.98 10.97
C LEU A 770 -33.37 9.56 11.08
N LEU A 771 -33.49 8.98 12.28
CA LEU A 771 -34.00 7.60 12.42
C LEU A 771 -35.44 7.47 11.94
N ASP A 772 -36.30 8.44 12.24
CA ASP A 772 -37.70 8.49 11.78
C ASP A 772 -37.84 8.68 10.26
N THR A 773 -36.75 9.04 9.59
CA THR A 773 -36.69 9.11 8.12
C THR A 773 -36.13 7.82 7.54
N LEU A 774 -35.00 7.31 8.06
CA LEU A 774 -34.39 6.05 7.59
C LEU A 774 -35.29 4.82 7.83
N SER A 775 -36.02 4.79 8.95
CA SER A 775 -37.01 3.73 9.28
C SER A 775 -38.19 3.64 8.30
N LYS A 776 -38.46 4.72 7.55
CA LYS A 776 -39.55 4.83 6.57
C LYS A 776 -39.05 4.65 5.12
N MET A 777 -37.80 4.25 4.92
CA MET A 777 -37.22 3.91 3.62
C MET A 777 -37.30 2.39 3.38
N PRO A 778 -37.38 1.92 2.12
CA PRO A 778 -37.50 0.49 1.79
C PRO A 778 -36.15 -0.25 1.92
N LEU A 779 -35.50 -0.14 3.07
CA LEU A 779 -34.20 -0.73 3.36
C LEU A 779 -34.33 -2.25 3.45
N LYS A 780 -33.55 -2.97 2.62
CA LYS A 780 -33.41 -4.42 2.61
C LYS A 780 -32.19 -4.88 3.39
N SER A 781 -31.07 -4.14 3.36
CA SER A 781 -29.84 -4.53 4.06
C SER A 781 -29.25 -3.44 4.95
N LEU A 782 -28.79 -3.83 6.13
CA LEU A 782 -28.09 -2.99 7.12
C LEU A 782 -26.71 -3.58 7.43
N HIS A 783 -25.63 -2.86 7.09
CA HIS A 783 -24.26 -3.28 7.38
C HIS A 783 -23.60 -2.34 8.40
N LEU A 784 -23.19 -2.90 9.55
CA LEU A 784 -22.51 -2.23 10.66
C LEU A 784 -21.07 -2.76 10.77
N SER A 785 -20.07 -1.97 10.37
CA SER A 785 -18.65 -2.36 10.47
C SER A 785 -17.86 -1.43 11.38
N SER A 786 -17.12 -1.98 12.34
CA SER A 786 -16.32 -1.24 13.33
C SER A 786 -17.12 -0.22 14.17
N ALA A 787 -18.46 -0.32 14.18
CA ALA A 787 -19.35 0.63 14.82
C ALA A 787 -19.40 0.43 16.34
N LYS A 788 -19.57 1.54 17.07
CA LYS A 788 -19.59 1.58 18.54
C LYS A 788 -21.02 1.83 19.03
N PHE A 789 -21.53 0.97 19.91
CA PHE A 789 -22.83 1.11 20.56
C PHE A 789 -22.63 1.26 22.08
N HIS A 790 -23.50 2.00 22.77
CA HIS A 790 -23.35 2.21 24.21
C HIS A 790 -23.41 0.88 25.00
N ASN A 791 -24.40 0.02 24.72
CA ASN A 791 -24.55 -1.33 25.28
C ASN A 791 -25.41 -2.20 24.34
N ILE A 792 -25.65 -3.48 24.69
CA ILE A 792 -26.40 -4.41 23.84
C ILE A 792 -27.86 -3.97 23.58
N ASN A 793 -28.56 -3.44 24.59
CA ASN A 793 -29.94 -2.95 24.44
C ASN A 793 -30.02 -1.82 23.40
N HIS A 794 -29.00 -0.96 23.34
CA HIS A 794 -28.87 0.12 22.36
C HIS A 794 -28.59 -0.40 20.93
N LEU A 795 -27.90 -1.53 20.78
CA LEU A 795 -27.74 -2.21 19.49
C LEU A 795 -29.06 -2.83 19.00
N CYS A 796 -29.73 -3.60 19.86
CA CYS A 796 -31.02 -4.21 19.54
C CYS A 796 -32.08 -3.16 19.18
N SER A 797 -32.20 -2.11 19.99
CA SER A 797 -33.14 -1.00 19.76
C SER A 797 -32.84 -0.21 18.48
N PHE A 798 -31.58 -0.14 18.03
CA PHE A 798 -31.23 0.48 16.76
C PHE A 798 -31.68 -0.39 15.57
N ILE A 799 -31.45 -1.71 15.62
CA ILE A 799 -31.80 -2.62 14.51
C ILE A 799 -33.32 -2.73 14.35
N ARG A 800 -34.08 -2.83 15.46
CA ARG A 800 -35.55 -2.97 15.43
C ARG A 800 -36.28 -1.77 14.83
N ARG A 801 -35.66 -0.58 14.77
CA ARG A 801 -36.20 0.61 14.08
C ARG A 801 -36.31 0.46 12.55
N PHE A 802 -35.83 -0.64 11.96
CA PHE A 802 -35.81 -0.85 10.51
C PHE A 802 -36.62 -2.10 10.09
N PRO A 803 -37.96 -2.11 10.24
CA PRO A 803 -38.79 -3.31 10.08
C PRO A 803 -38.78 -3.93 8.67
N SER A 804 -38.37 -3.18 7.63
CA SER A 804 -38.25 -3.67 6.25
C SER A 804 -36.96 -4.47 5.99
N VAL A 805 -35.96 -4.39 6.87
CA VAL A 805 -34.64 -4.99 6.66
C VAL A 805 -34.70 -6.51 6.75
N LYS A 806 -34.08 -7.17 5.78
CA LYS A 806 -33.96 -8.63 5.66
C LYS A 806 -32.54 -9.13 5.89
N GLU A 807 -31.54 -8.28 5.66
CA GLU A 807 -30.12 -8.64 5.76
C GLU A 807 -29.41 -7.78 6.81
N VAL A 808 -28.86 -8.40 7.86
CA VAL A 808 -28.08 -7.69 8.91
C VAL A 808 -26.66 -8.23 8.97
N HIS A 809 -25.69 -7.40 8.61
CA HIS A 809 -24.26 -7.71 8.67
C HIS A 809 -23.59 -6.87 9.76
N CYS A 810 -22.90 -7.50 10.70
CA CYS A 810 -22.26 -6.88 11.86
C CYS A 810 -20.82 -7.37 11.97
N SER A 811 -19.82 -6.50 11.81
CA SER A 811 -18.40 -6.87 11.87
C SER A 811 -17.58 -5.95 12.77
N ARG A 812 -16.74 -6.54 13.64
CA ARG A 812 -15.84 -5.83 14.58
C ARG A 812 -16.55 -4.77 15.44
N LEU A 813 -17.82 -4.99 15.80
CA LEU A 813 -18.57 -4.07 16.67
C LEU A 813 -17.90 -3.92 18.04
N ARG A 814 -18.15 -2.79 18.71
CA ARG A 814 -17.73 -2.55 20.09
C ARG A 814 -18.89 -2.04 20.93
N LEU A 815 -19.14 -2.68 22.06
CA LEU A 815 -19.96 -2.11 23.12
C LEU A 815 -19.07 -1.21 24.00
N LEU A 816 -19.61 -0.09 24.49
CA LEU A 816 -18.89 0.81 25.41
C LEU A 816 -19.08 0.39 26.87
N GLU A 817 -20.18 -0.28 27.19
CA GLU A 817 -20.47 -0.85 28.51
C GLU A 817 -20.98 -2.30 28.39
N GLU A 818 -20.37 -3.21 29.15
CA GLU A 818 -20.85 -4.58 29.39
C GLU A 818 -22.03 -4.54 30.39
N ARG A 819 -23.24 -4.18 29.92
CA ARG A 819 -24.49 -4.41 30.67
C ARG A 819 -25.26 -5.59 30.05
N PRO A 820 -25.88 -6.47 30.87
CA PRO A 820 -26.75 -7.52 30.34
C PRO A 820 -27.95 -6.93 29.59
N LEU A 821 -28.52 -7.73 28.71
CA LEU A 821 -29.82 -7.44 28.11
C LEU A 821 -30.86 -7.34 29.25
N ARG A 822 -31.70 -6.30 29.22
CA ARG A 822 -32.88 -6.23 30.08
C ARG A 822 -34.11 -6.55 29.23
N ASN A 823 -35.03 -7.32 29.78
CA ASN A 823 -36.35 -7.58 29.18
C ASN A 823 -37.22 -6.31 29.25
N VAL A 824 -36.87 -5.33 28.43
CA VAL A 824 -37.76 -4.22 28.06
C VAL A 824 -38.77 -4.78 27.06
N LEU A 825 -39.98 -4.22 27.04
CA LEU A 825 -40.98 -4.49 26.01
C LEU A 825 -40.44 -3.98 24.66
N LEU A 826 -39.81 -4.88 23.90
CA LEU A 826 -39.22 -4.56 22.60
C LEU A 826 -40.30 -4.60 21.51
N GLU A 827 -40.43 -3.49 20.78
CA GLU A 827 -41.29 -3.33 19.60
C GLU A 827 -41.08 -4.45 18.56
N GLU A 828 -42.05 -4.71 17.68
CA GLU A 828 -41.88 -5.70 16.60
C GLU A 828 -40.66 -5.35 15.74
N GLY A 829 -39.74 -6.31 15.60
CA GLY A 829 -38.48 -6.13 14.87
C GLY A 829 -38.51 -6.76 13.47
N PRO A 830 -37.51 -6.45 12.61
CA PRO A 830 -37.45 -6.92 11.24
C PRO A 830 -37.53 -8.45 11.10
N ALA A 831 -38.16 -8.90 10.01
CA ALA A 831 -38.13 -10.29 9.58
C ALA A 831 -36.85 -10.56 8.77
N LEU A 832 -35.84 -11.11 9.45
CA LEU A 832 -34.52 -11.31 8.88
C LEU A 832 -34.46 -12.61 8.05
N GLU A 833 -33.91 -12.52 6.84
CA GLU A 833 -33.60 -13.65 5.98
C GLU A 833 -32.09 -13.99 6.00
N THR A 834 -31.22 -13.01 6.21
CA THR A 834 -29.76 -13.21 6.32
C THR A 834 -29.17 -12.47 7.51
N LEU A 835 -28.40 -13.19 8.33
CA LEU A 835 -27.73 -12.65 9.51
C LEU A 835 -26.24 -13.02 9.49
N ARG A 836 -25.36 -12.04 9.68
CA ARG A 836 -23.92 -12.27 9.79
C ARG A 836 -23.30 -11.47 10.93
N MET A 837 -22.82 -12.18 11.96
CA MET A 837 -22.22 -11.62 13.17
C MET A 837 -20.72 -11.99 13.28
N ASP A 838 -19.87 -11.23 12.60
CA ASP A 838 -18.41 -11.26 12.74
C ASP A 838 -17.94 -10.35 13.91
N SER A 839 -18.54 -10.52 15.10
CA SER A 839 -18.21 -9.73 16.31
C SER A 839 -18.26 -10.57 17.60
N TYR A 840 -17.21 -10.45 18.42
CA TYR A 840 -16.98 -11.24 19.63
C TYR A 840 -18.12 -11.12 20.66
N ASP A 841 -18.60 -12.25 21.17
CA ASP A 841 -19.66 -12.36 22.20
C ASP A 841 -21.01 -11.67 21.91
N LEU A 842 -21.30 -11.30 20.63
CA LEU A 842 -22.56 -10.65 20.24
C LEU A 842 -23.55 -11.56 19.48
N TRP A 843 -23.27 -12.85 19.36
CA TRP A 843 -24.08 -13.75 18.54
C TRP A 843 -25.34 -14.31 19.24
N CYS A 844 -25.33 -14.58 20.55
CA CYS A 844 -26.54 -15.07 21.24
C CYS A 844 -27.72 -14.08 21.12
N PRO A 845 -27.55 -12.75 21.37
CA PRO A 845 -28.60 -11.75 21.17
C PRO A 845 -29.04 -11.52 19.71
N ALA A 846 -28.31 -12.10 18.75
CA ALA A 846 -28.68 -12.08 17.35
C ALA A 846 -29.52 -13.32 16.95
N LEU A 847 -29.48 -14.39 17.75
CA LEU A 847 -30.22 -15.64 17.54
C LEU A 847 -31.41 -15.83 18.48
N ASP A 848 -31.46 -15.15 19.64
CA ASP A 848 -32.57 -15.24 20.60
C ASP A 848 -33.84 -14.44 20.18
N GLY A 849 -33.75 -13.64 19.12
CA GLY A 849 -34.82 -12.76 18.64
C GLY A 849 -34.74 -11.31 19.11
N SER A 850 -33.71 -10.91 19.84
CA SER A 850 -33.53 -9.50 20.27
C SER A 850 -33.32 -8.54 19.10
N PHE A 851 -32.77 -9.00 17.97
CA PHE A 851 -32.56 -8.19 16.77
C PHE A 851 -33.82 -8.07 15.88
N GLY A 852 -34.72 -9.06 15.89
CA GLY A 852 -35.87 -9.16 14.98
C GLY A 852 -36.51 -10.56 15.05
N THR A 853 -37.55 -10.82 14.24
CA THR A 853 -38.11 -12.17 14.15
C THR A 853 -37.17 -13.08 13.37
N ILE A 854 -36.68 -14.13 14.03
CA ILE A 854 -35.73 -15.11 13.50
C ILE A 854 -36.38 -16.15 12.57
N ASP A 855 -37.71 -16.21 12.57
CA ASP A 855 -38.48 -17.32 11.99
C ASP A 855 -38.42 -17.39 10.45
N GLN A 856 -37.87 -16.35 9.80
CA GLN A 856 -37.62 -16.28 8.35
C GLN A 856 -36.14 -16.44 7.97
N LEU A 857 -35.22 -16.66 8.92
CA LEU A 857 -33.79 -16.75 8.65
C LEU A 857 -33.48 -17.92 7.72
N ARG A 858 -32.78 -17.63 6.62
CA ARG A 858 -32.32 -18.58 5.61
C ARG A 858 -30.82 -18.82 5.67
N ASN A 859 -30.06 -17.75 5.91
CA ASN A 859 -28.60 -17.78 5.92
C ASN A 859 -28.07 -17.15 7.22
N VAL A 860 -27.35 -17.91 8.04
CA VAL A 860 -26.78 -17.43 9.31
C VAL A 860 -25.28 -17.69 9.35
N THR A 861 -24.51 -16.68 9.78
CA THR A 861 -23.07 -16.79 10.04
C THR A 861 -22.73 -16.12 11.36
N ILE A 862 -22.14 -16.85 12.30
CA ILE A 862 -21.76 -16.34 13.64
C ILE A 862 -20.26 -16.56 13.90
N MET A 863 -19.70 -15.82 14.85
CA MET A 863 -18.26 -15.85 15.16
C MET A 863 -18.00 -15.96 16.67
N ASP A 864 -16.92 -16.63 17.07
CA ASP A 864 -16.48 -16.79 18.47
C ASP A 864 -17.50 -17.55 19.35
N VAL A 865 -17.98 -18.69 18.85
CA VAL A 865 -18.82 -19.63 19.63
C VAL A 865 -17.99 -20.36 20.67
N LYS A 866 -18.46 -20.38 21.92
CA LYS A 866 -17.82 -21.02 23.08
C LYS A 866 -18.67 -22.19 23.57
N TYR A 867 -18.05 -23.18 24.23
CA TYR A 867 -18.74 -24.36 24.78
C TYR A 867 -20.01 -24.03 25.59
N ASN A 868 -19.97 -22.98 26.42
CA ASN A 868 -21.09 -22.59 27.28
C ASN A 868 -22.31 -22.02 26.54
N GLY A 869 -22.15 -21.59 25.27
CA GLY A 869 -23.26 -21.16 24.41
C GLY A 869 -23.82 -22.26 23.48
N LEU A 870 -23.24 -23.47 23.49
CA LEU A 870 -23.77 -24.59 22.69
C LEU A 870 -25.22 -24.97 23.03
N PRO A 871 -25.72 -24.85 24.28
CA PRO A 871 -27.14 -25.03 24.59
C PRO A 871 -28.05 -23.98 23.92
N ASP A 872 -27.65 -22.71 23.90
CA ASP A 872 -28.41 -21.63 23.26
C ASP A 872 -28.49 -21.86 21.73
N LEU A 873 -27.38 -22.32 21.14
CA LEU A 873 -27.31 -22.71 19.73
C LEU A 873 -28.17 -23.94 19.41
N ALA A 874 -28.19 -24.94 20.29
CA ALA A 874 -29.05 -26.11 20.14
C ALA A 874 -30.54 -25.72 20.15
N LEU A 875 -30.94 -24.84 21.08
CA LEU A 875 -32.31 -24.31 21.17
C LEU A 875 -32.69 -23.51 19.91
N PHE A 876 -31.79 -22.68 19.39
CA PHE A 876 -32.00 -21.94 18.13
C PHE A 876 -32.24 -22.89 16.95
N LEU A 877 -31.34 -23.87 16.75
CA LEU A 877 -31.43 -24.80 15.62
C LEU A 877 -32.66 -25.73 15.72
N GLN A 878 -33.03 -26.16 16.93
CA GLN A 878 -34.26 -26.91 17.16
C GLN A 878 -35.53 -26.08 16.81
N ARG A 879 -35.53 -24.77 17.10
CA ARG A 879 -36.64 -23.88 16.71
C ARG A 879 -36.70 -23.68 15.19
N THR A 880 -35.56 -23.47 14.52
CA THR A 880 -35.56 -23.32 13.05
C THR A 880 -35.87 -24.61 12.31
N ALA A 881 -35.56 -25.78 12.89
CA ALA A 881 -35.96 -27.09 12.36
C ALA A 881 -37.48 -27.24 12.26
N GLN A 882 -38.21 -26.81 13.30
CA GLN A 882 -39.69 -26.81 13.30
C GLN A 882 -40.31 -25.85 12.27
N GLN A 883 -39.53 -24.90 11.75
CA GLN A 883 -39.98 -23.83 10.85
C GLN A 883 -39.53 -24.03 9.40
N GLY A 884 -38.50 -24.85 9.15
CA GLY A 884 -38.03 -25.25 7.82
C GLY A 884 -37.37 -24.17 6.96
N ASN A 885 -37.21 -22.94 7.45
CA ASN A 885 -36.71 -21.81 6.65
C ASN A 885 -35.17 -21.70 6.58
N LEU A 886 -34.44 -22.22 7.56
CA LEU A 886 -32.98 -22.08 7.64
C LEU A 886 -32.28 -23.08 6.70
N ASN A 887 -31.53 -22.56 5.74
CA ASN A 887 -30.88 -23.35 4.69
C ASN A 887 -29.35 -23.42 4.87
N GLN A 888 -28.70 -22.32 5.26
CA GLN A 888 -27.24 -22.26 5.49
C GLN A 888 -26.93 -21.78 6.91
N PHE A 889 -26.04 -22.49 7.60
CA PHE A 889 -25.52 -22.11 8.92
C PHE A 889 -23.99 -22.21 8.96
N ASN A 890 -23.31 -21.14 9.39
CA ASN A 890 -21.85 -21.07 9.47
C ASN A 890 -21.36 -20.65 10.87
N ILE A 891 -20.48 -21.45 11.48
CA ILE A 891 -19.72 -21.09 12.68
C ILE A 891 -18.29 -20.73 12.29
N ARG A 892 -17.92 -19.46 12.50
CA ARG A 892 -16.55 -18.98 12.40
C ARG A 892 -15.89 -19.02 13.79
N HIS A 893 -14.66 -19.50 13.88
CA HIS A 893 -13.82 -19.44 15.09
C HIS A 893 -14.49 -20.06 16.35
N MET A 894 -14.62 -21.39 16.41
CA MET A 894 -15.19 -22.09 17.59
C MET A 894 -14.14 -22.44 18.64
N HIS A 895 -14.44 -22.20 19.93
CA HIS A 895 -13.52 -22.32 21.07
C HIS A 895 -13.97 -23.32 22.14
N ASN A 896 -12.98 -23.90 22.82
CA ASN A 896 -13.18 -24.75 23.99
C ASN A 896 -13.25 -23.95 25.32
N PHE A 897 -12.50 -22.86 25.46
CA PHE A 897 -12.27 -22.15 26.73
C PHE A 897 -12.92 -20.76 26.80
N ASP A 898 -13.39 -20.38 27.99
CA ASP A 898 -13.45 -18.97 28.38
C ASP A 898 -12.04 -18.49 28.78
N VAL A 899 -11.65 -17.31 28.31
CA VAL A 899 -10.34 -16.69 28.55
C VAL A 899 -10.12 -16.40 30.04
N ARG A 900 -11.19 -16.26 30.84
CA ARG A 900 -11.14 -15.92 32.27
C ARG A 900 -10.91 -17.13 33.20
N ASP A 901 -11.20 -18.37 32.79
CA ASP A 901 -11.06 -19.58 33.64
C ASP A 901 -10.25 -20.70 32.95
N ARG A 902 -8.93 -20.56 32.97
CA ARG A 902 -7.98 -21.49 32.31
C ARG A 902 -7.95 -22.89 32.92
N ALA A 903 -8.48 -23.09 34.13
CA ALA A 903 -8.32 -24.34 34.87
C ALA A 903 -9.35 -25.42 34.50
N LYS A 904 -10.55 -25.04 34.05
CA LYS A 904 -11.69 -25.98 33.95
C LYS A 904 -11.94 -26.61 32.57
N GLY A 905 -11.50 -26.00 31.47
CA GLY A 905 -11.94 -26.36 30.11
C GLY A 905 -11.73 -27.84 29.70
N ASN A 906 -10.71 -28.50 30.26
CA ASN A 906 -10.44 -29.93 30.02
C ASN A 906 -11.52 -30.88 30.60
N SER A 907 -12.43 -30.37 31.44
CA SER A 907 -13.57 -31.10 32.01
C SER A 907 -14.90 -30.85 31.29
N SER A 908 -15.00 -29.79 30.48
CA SER A 908 -16.27 -29.35 29.87
C SER A 908 -16.72 -30.29 28.75
N TRP A 909 -15.89 -30.48 27.72
CA TRP A 909 -16.22 -31.32 26.56
C TRP A 909 -16.38 -32.81 26.91
N LYS A 910 -15.87 -33.26 28.06
CA LYS A 910 -16.11 -34.61 28.60
C LYS A 910 -17.55 -34.87 29.04
N ARG A 911 -18.40 -33.84 29.14
CA ARG A 911 -19.82 -33.96 29.52
C ARG A 911 -20.76 -34.18 28.33
N ASN A 912 -20.24 -34.24 27.10
CA ASN A 912 -20.94 -34.23 25.82
C ASN A 912 -21.86 -32.98 25.66
N PRO A 913 -21.49 -31.99 24.82
CA PRO A 913 -22.40 -30.91 24.48
C PRO A 913 -23.68 -31.46 23.81
N PRO A 914 -24.84 -30.78 23.98
CA PRO A 914 -26.10 -31.23 23.40
C PRO A 914 -25.99 -31.33 21.86
N PRO A 915 -26.58 -32.37 21.23
CA PRO A 915 -26.57 -32.50 19.78
C PRO A 915 -27.34 -31.34 19.14
N LEU A 916 -26.86 -30.88 17.99
CA LEU A 916 -27.47 -29.80 17.23
C LEU A 916 -28.38 -30.37 16.14
N ASP A 917 -29.65 -29.95 16.12
CA ASP A 917 -30.58 -30.35 15.07
C ASP A 917 -30.28 -29.62 13.76
N ILE A 918 -29.44 -30.25 12.94
CA ILE A 918 -29.09 -29.81 11.59
C ILE A 918 -29.86 -30.56 10.49
N SER A 919 -30.93 -31.28 10.84
CA SER A 919 -31.70 -32.10 9.88
C SER A 919 -32.23 -31.28 8.70
N HIS A 920 -32.71 -30.07 8.99
CA HIS A 920 -33.29 -29.13 8.04
C HIS A 920 -32.26 -28.41 7.14
N LEU A 921 -30.99 -28.32 7.55
CA LEU A 921 -29.98 -27.52 6.86
C LEU A 921 -29.55 -28.16 5.52
N LYS A 922 -29.28 -27.30 4.52
CA LYS A 922 -28.64 -27.69 3.24
C LYS A 922 -27.14 -27.44 3.23
N SER A 923 -26.66 -26.44 3.96
CA SER A 923 -25.24 -26.08 3.97
C SER A 923 -24.75 -25.75 5.38
N LEU A 924 -23.60 -26.32 5.76
CA LEU A 924 -22.99 -26.17 7.07
C LEU A 924 -21.51 -25.80 6.95
N GLY A 925 -21.11 -24.71 7.59
CA GLY A 925 -19.71 -24.26 7.65
C GLY A 925 -19.18 -24.23 9.08
N ILE A 926 -17.99 -24.79 9.34
CA ILE A 926 -17.38 -24.88 10.67
C ILE A 926 -15.89 -24.51 10.61
N ASP A 927 -15.45 -23.59 11.46
CA ASP A 927 -14.05 -23.14 11.56
C ASP A 927 -13.42 -23.43 12.94
N ILE A 928 -12.54 -24.43 12.96
CA ILE A 928 -11.90 -25.00 14.15
C ILE A 928 -10.47 -24.44 14.25
N HIS A 929 -10.23 -23.57 15.23
CA HIS A 929 -8.98 -22.82 15.34
C HIS A 929 -8.23 -23.10 16.66
N GLY A 930 -7.04 -23.72 16.56
CA GLY A 930 -6.17 -23.93 17.72
C GLY A 930 -5.14 -22.80 17.92
N ARG A 931 -5.38 -21.85 18.83
CA ARG A 931 -4.32 -20.94 19.31
C ARG A 931 -3.43 -21.65 20.34
N TYR A 932 -2.51 -22.50 19.86
CA TYR A 932 -1.63 -23.32 20.71
C TYR A 932 -0.88 -22.48 21.77
N LYS A 933 -0.46 -21.25 21.42
CA LYS A 933 0.40 -20.31 22.17
C LYS A 933 0.03 -19.99 23.64
N LEU A 934 -1.04 -20.55 24.21
CA LEU A 934 -1.46 -20.31 25.59
C LEU A 934 -1.86 -21.54 26.42
N ILE A 935 -2.08 -22.74 25.83
CA ILE A 935 -2.83 -23.81 26.54
C ILE A 935 -2.35 -25.26 26.33
N GLY A 936 -1.54 -25.59 25.31
CA GLY A 936 -0.87 -26.91 25.21
C GLY A 936 -1.76 -28.17 25.19
N ILE A 937 -2.98 -28.09 24.65
CA ILE A 937 -3.96 -29.20 24.62
C ILE A 937 -4.40 -29.50 23.18
N LYS A 938 -4.70 -30.77 22.88
CA LYS A 938 -5.13 -31.34 21.59
C LYS A 938 -6.57 -30.95 21.16
N GLN A 939 -6.87 -29.65 21.19
CA GLN A 939 -8.24 -29.12 21.11
C GLN A 939 -9.01 -29.38 19.80
N PRO A 940 -8.41 -29.26 18.58
CA PRO A 940 -9.18 -29.37 17.34
C PRO A 940 -9.78 -30.76 17.09
N VAL A 941 -9.08 -31.82 17.51
CA VAL A 941 -9.51 -33.21 17.29
C VAL A 941 -10.77 -33.53 18.09
N VAL A 942 -10.84 -33.09 19.35
CA VAL A 942 -12.02 -33.30 20.22
C VAL A 942 -13.26 -32.61 19.63
N ILE A 943 -13.10 -31.41 19.07
CA ILE A 943 -14.18 -30.66 18.44
C ILE A 943 -14.64 -31.34 17.14
N LEU A 944 -13.71 -31.75 16.28
CA LEU A 944 -14.02 -32.45 15.03
C LEU A 944 -14.71 -33.79 15.30
N LYS A 945 -14.25 -34.53 16.31
CA LYS A 945 -14.81 -35.81 16.72
C LYS A 945 -16.25 -35.68 17.23
N TRP A 946 -16.53 -34.71 18.12
CA TRP A 946 -17.90 -34.44 18.57
C TRP A 946 -18.86 -34.14 17.42
N TRP A 947 -18.44 -33.33 16.43
CA TRP A 947 -19.24 -33.07 15.23
C TRP A 947 -19.52 -34.34 14.40
N ILE A 948 -18.56 -35.26 14.33
CA ILE A 948 -18.68 -36.52 13.58
C ILE A 948 -19.52 -37.55 14.34
N ASP A 949 -19.36 -37.66 15.66
CA ASP A 949 -20.22 -38.47 16.52
C ASP A 949 -21.67 -37.97 16.51
N MET A 950 -21.89 -36.65 16.38
CA MET A 950 -23.22 -36.06 16.18
C MET A 950 -23.80 -36.35 14.78
N LEU A 951 -23.01 -36.24 13.71
CA LEU A 951 -23.43 -36.65 12.36
C LEU A 951 -23.77 -38.15 12.29
N LYS A 952 -23.05 -38.97 13.06
CA LYS A 952 -23.31 -40.40 13.24
C LYS A 952 -24.64 -40.63 13.96
N ASP A 953 -24.88 -39.96 15.08
CA ASP A 953 -26.12 -40.06 15.86
C ASP A 953 -27.36 -39.69 15.03
N LEU A 954 -27.29 -38.63 14.22
CA LEU A 954 -28.35 -38.24 13.27
C LEU A 954 -28.60 -39.33 12.21
N ALA A 955 -27.53 -39.92 11.68
CA ALA A 955 -27.58 -41.00 10.69
C ALA A 955 -28.16 -42.30 11.27
N GLU A 956 -27.80 -42.67 12.51
CA GLU A 956 -28.32 -43.84 13.21
C GLU A 956 -29.79 -43.66 13.62
N LYS A 957 -30.23 -42.43 13.91
CA LYS A 957 -31.64 -42.08 14.16
C LYS A 957 -32.51 -42.01 12.91
N GLY A 958 -31.95 -42.24 11.72
CA GLY A 958 -32.69 -42.14 10.45
C GLY A 958 -33.18 -40.72 10.12
N GLN A 959 -32.63 -39.70 10.78
CA GLN A 959 -32.97 -38.29 10.53
C GLN A 959 -32.27 -37.84 9.24
N ALA A 960 -32.91 -38.14 8.12
CA ALA A 960 -32.42 -37.85 6.77
C ALA A 960 -32.16 -36.34 6.59
N SER A 961 -30.92 -35.92 6.83
CA SER A 961 -30.52 -34.53 6.74
C SER A 961 -30.49 -34.06 5.30
N ASN A 962 -30.99 -32.85 5.06
CA ASN A 962 -30.95 -32.17 3.76
C ASN A 962 -29.54 -31.68 3.38
N LEU A 963 -28.50 -31.98 4.15
CA LEU A 963 -27.15 -31.46 4.00
C LEU A 963 -26.54 -31.83 2.63
N GLU A 964 -26.40 -30.83 1.77
CA GLU A 964 -25.78 -30.91 0.45
C GLU A 964 -24.28 -30.53 0.51
N ASP A 965 -23.94 -29.51 1.31
CA ASP A 965 -22.59 -28.92 1.37
C ASP A 965 -22.05 -28.82 2.80
N LEU A 966 -20.87 -29.39 3.06
CA LEU A 966 -20.13 -29.24 4.31
C LEU A 966 -18.77 -28.54 4.07
N LEU A 967 -18.50 -27.48 4.82
CA LEU A 967 -17.22 -26.77 4.81
C LEU A 967 -16.55 -26.90 6.18
N LEU A 968 -15.38 -27.54 6.22
CA LEU A 968 -14.53 -27.65 7.40
C LEU A 968 -13.27 -26.79 7.22
N VAL A 969 -12.99 -25.91 8.17
CA VAL A 969 -11.81 -25.04 8.17
C VAL A 969 -10.97 -25.34 9.40
N VAL A 970 -9.67 -25.61 9.22
CA VAL A 970 -8.80 -26.16 10.28
C VAL A 970 -7.48 -25.41 10.33
N GLY A 971 -7.10 -24.88 11.50
CA GLY A 971 -5.87 -24.09 11.66
C GLY A 971 -4.69 -24.82 12.31
N ILE A 972 -3.54 -24.92 11.63
CA ILE A 972 -2.29 -25.54 12.11
C ILE A 972 -1.23 -24.51 12.51
N CYS A 973 -0.59 -24.70 13.68
CA CYS A 973 0.24 -23.67 14.35
C CYS A 973 1.56 -24.22 14.96
N ARG A 974 1.88 -25.50 14.77
CA ARG A 974 3.13 -26.17 15.18
C ARG A 974 3.44 -27.33 14.23
N ARG A 975 4.65 -27.89 14.34
CA ARG A 975 5.07 -29.16 13.69
C ARG A 975 4.42 -30.42 14.32
N GLU A 976 3.60 -30.29 15.35
CA GLU A 976 2.97 -31.42 16.06
C GLU A 976 1.79 -32.00 15.24
N PRO A 977 1.72 -33.32 15.04
CA PRO A 977 0.90 -33.95 14.00
C PRO A 977 -0.55 -34.24 14.41
N TYR A 978 -1.22 -33.38 15.19
CA TYR A 978 -2.53 -33.71 15.78
C TYR A 978 -3.66 -33.92 14.75
N ILE A 979 -3.53 -33.47 13.50
CA ILE A 979 -4.45 -33.84 12.41
C ILE A 979 -4.21 -35.30 11.95
N LEU A 980 -2.98 -35.81 12.09
CA LEU A 980 -2.60 -37.19 11.77
C LEU A 980 -2.94 -38.18 12.90
N GLU A 981 -2.96 -37.74 14.16
CA GLU A 981 -3.09 -38.61 15.35
C GLU A 981 -4.38 -39.45 15.44
N ASP A 982 -5.48 -39.05 14.79
CA ASP A 982 -6.72 -39.85 14.63
C ASP A 982 -7.22 -39.77 13.18
N ILE A 983 -6.29 -39.77 12.21
CA ILE A 983 -6.68 -39.57 10.81
C ILE A 983 -7.39 -40.78 10.22
N GLU A 984 -6.94 -41.97 10.59
CA GLU A 984 -7.46 -43.26 10.15
C GLU A 984 -8.86 -43.57 10.71
N GLY A 985 -9.18 -43.08 11.92
CA GLY A 985 -10.49 -43.30 12.54
C GLY A 985 -11.49 -42.22 12.12
N THR A 986 -11.20 -40.97 12.51
CA THR A 986 -12.17 -39.88 12.42
C THR A 986 -12.49 -39.46 10.97
N TRP A 987 -11.52 -39.40 10.04
CA TRP A 987 -11.82 -39.02 8.65
C TRP A 987 -12.44 -40.17 7.84
N ARG A 988 -12.04 -41.43 8.06
CA ARG A 988 -12.69 -42.58 7.41
C ARG A 988 -14.15 -42.74 7.85
N LEU A 989 -14.46 -42.43 9.11
CA LEU A 989 -15.85 -42.39 9.59
C LEU A 989 -16.66 -41.31 8.88
N LEU A 990 -16.12 -40.09 8.73
CA LEU A 990 -16.76 -39.01 7.99
C LEU A 990 -16.98 -39.37 6.50
N ASP A 991 -15.97 -39.96 5.84
CA ASP A 991 -16.05 -40.47 4.46
C ASP A 991 -17.13 -41.56 4.31
N SER A 992 -17.29 -42.42 5.32
CA SER A 992 -18.33 -43.45 5.34
C SER A 992 -19.73 -42.85 5.48
N LEU A 993 -19.95 -42.01 6.51
CA LEU A 993 -21.23 -41.37 6.80
C LEU A 993 -21.74 -40.55 5.61
N LEU A 994 -20.92 -39.62 5.11
CA LEU A 994 -21.30 -38.71 4.03
C LEU A 994 -21.50 -39.41 2.67
N THR A 995 -21.08 -40.67 2.50
CA THR A 995 -21.28 -41.43 1.25
C THR A 995 -22.34 -42.52 1.35
N GLN A 996 -22.81 -42.87 2.55
CA GLN A 996 -23.79 -43.95 2.77
C GLN A 996 -25.09 -43.45 3.42
N ASN A 997 -25.02 -42.54 4.39
CA ASN A 997 -26.16 -42.15 5.21
C ASN A 997 -26.79 -40.80 4.82
N PHE A 998 -26.06 -39.96 4.08
CA PHE A 998 -26.51 -38.63 3.65
C PHE A 998 -26.73 -38.60 2.12
N PRO A 999 -27.87 -39.10 1.59
CA PRO A 999 -28.09 -39.25 0.15
C PRO A 999 -28.20 -37.92 -0.62
N ALA A 1000 -28.48 -36.81 0.09
CA ALA A 1000 -28.51 -35.46 -0.48
C ALA A 1000 -27.12 -34.83 -0.65
N PHE A 1001 -26.07 -35.42 -0.08
CA PHE A 1001 -24.74 -34.82 0.01
C PHE A 1001 -24.06 -34.66 -1.36
N LYS A 1002 -23.33 -33.55 -1.54
CA LYS A 1002 -22.68 -33.15 -2.80
C LYS A 1002 -21.23 -32.73 -2.63
N SER A 1003 -20.88 -31.94 -1.61
CA SER A 1003 -19.51 -31.43 -1.46
C SER A 1003 -19.00 -31.36 -0.02
N LEU A 1004 -17.82 -31.95 0.22
CA LEU A 1004 -16.98 -31.70 1.38
C LEU A 1004 -15.81 -30.79 0.97
N ARG A 1005 -15.81 -29.55 1.46
CA ARG A 1005 -14.70 -28.61 1.31
C ARG A 1005 -13.87 -28.57 2.60
N VAL A 1006 -12.56 -28.78 2.50
CA VAL A 1006 -11.63 -28.69 3.64
C VAL A 1006 -10.58 -27.61 3.39
N ALA A 1007 -10.46 -26.63 4.28
CA ALA A 1007 -9.52 -25.52 4.15
C ALA A 1007 -8.52 -25.48 5.32
N ILE A 1008 -7.27 -25.83 5.03
CA ILE A 1008 -6.16 -25.85 5.99
C ILE A 1008 -5.52 -24.45 6.05
N LYS A 1009 -5.56 -23.83 7.23
CA LYS A 1009 -4.93 -22.53 7.53
C LYS A 1009 -3.58 -22.76 8.21
N VAL A 1010 -2.50 -22.42 7.53
CA VAL A 1010 -1.13 -22.56 8.04
C VAL A 1010 -0.74 -21.28 8.78
N PHE A 1011 -0.41 -21.39 10.08
CA PHE A 1011 0.10 -20.30 10.91
C PHE A 1011 1.57 -20.52 11.24
N GLN A 1012 2.36 -19.45 11.25
CA GLN A 1012 3.77 -19.49 11.70
C GLN A 1012 3.88 -20.05 13.14
N PRO A 1013 4.89 -20.90 13.45
CA PRO A 1013 6.07 -21.24 12.64
C PRO A 1013 5.90 -22.47 11.70
N THR A 1014 4.68 -22.84 11.33
CA THR A 1014 4.41 -24.00 10.46
C THR A 1014 4.73 -23.70 8.98
N THR A 1015 5.24 -24.68 8.22
CA THR A 1015 5.55 -24.51 6.78
C THR A 1015 4.36 -24.85 5.88
N VAL A 1016 4.34 -24.30 4.65
CA VAL A 1016 3.33 -24.64 3.63
C VAL A 1016 3.39 -26.12 3.26
N GLU A 1017 4.61 -26.69 3.16
CA GLU A 1017 4.87 -28.12 2.99
C GLU A 1017 4.17 -28.98 4.06
N THR A 1018 4.24 -28.59 5.34
CA THR A 1018 3.51 -29.27 6.41
C THR A 1018 1.99 -29.24 6.15
N GLY A 1019 1.46 -28.15 5.59
CA GLY A 1019 0.05 -28.07 5.18
C GLY A 1019 -0.30 -28.93 3.95
N VAL A 1020 0.62 -29.08 3.00
CA VAL A 1020 0.47 -29.98 1.83
C VAL A 1020 0.48 -31.45 2.26
N ASN A 1021 1.34 -31.84 3.21
CA ASN A 1021 1.39 -33.20 3.75
C ASN A 1021 0.09 -33.55 4.50
N HIS A 1022 -0.44 -32.62 5.31
CA HIS A 1022 -1.76 -32.79 5.93
C HIS A 1022 -2.91 -32.86 4.91
N LYS A 1023 -2.84 -32.08 3.82
CA LYS A 1023 -3.79 -32.17 2.71
C LYS A 1023 -3.81 -33.59 2.12
N LYS A 1024 -2.64 -34.12 1.76
CA LYS A 1024 -2.51 -35.45 1.14
C LYS A 1024 -3.08 -36.54 2.05
N ALA A 1025 -2.75 -36.50 3.33
CA ALA A 1025 -3.21 -37.50 4.30
C ALA A 1025 -4.75 -37.46 4.53
N ILE A 1026 -5.39 -36.29 4.42
CA ILE A 1026 -6.87 -36.17 4.45
C ILE A 1026 -7.50 -36.74 3.17
N GLU A 1027 -6.92 -36.46 1.99
CA GLU A 1027 -7.39 -37.01 0.72
C GLU A 1027 -7.25 -38.55 0.67
N GLU A 1028 -6.16 -39.10 1.21
CA GLU A 1028 -5.94 -40.54 1.37
C GLU A 1028 -6.89 -41.19 2.41
N SER A 1029 -7.31 -40.44 3.42
CA SER A 1029 -8.25 -40.91 4.45
C SER A 1029 -9.73 -40.81 4.04
N CYS A 1030 -10.04 -40.15 2.93
CA CYS A 1030 -11.41 -39.95 2.42
C CYS A 1030 -11.61 -40.53 1.00
N PRO A 1031 -11.33 -41.82 0.77
CA PRO A 1031 -11.27 -42.39 -0.57
C PRO A 1031 -12.62 -42.44 -1.31
N ARG A 1032 -13.75 -42.53 -0.61
CA ARG A 1032 -15.08 -42.63 -1.26
C ARG A 1032 -15.53 -41.25 -1.76
N LEU A 1033 -15.40 -40.22 -0.94
CA LEU A 1033 -15.66 -38.82 -1.31
C LEU A 1033 -14.72 -38.36 -2.42
N LEU A 1034 -13.43 -38.75 -2.38
CA LEU A 1034 -12.48 -38.46 -3.44
C LEU A 1034 -12.86 -39.17 -4.75
N LYS A 1035 -13.18 -40.48 -4.70
CA LYS A 1035 -13.65 -41.25 -5.88
C LYS A 1035 -14.93 -40.70 -6.49
N ARG A 1036 -15.86 -40.19 -5.68
CA ARG A 1036 -17.09 -39.52 -6.14
C ARG A 1036 -16.89 -38.05 -6.55
N ARG A 1037 -15.65 -37.51 -6.48
CA ARG A 1037 -15.29 -36.09 -6.74
C ARG A 1037 -16.01 -35.08 -5.83
N MET A 1038 -16.42 -35.52 -4.64
CA MET A 1038 -17.13 -34.71 -3.65
C MET A 1038 -16.17 -33.96 -2.71
N LEU A 1039 -14.94 -34.43 -2.54
CA LEU A 1039 -13.92 -33.82 -1.69
C LEU A 1039 -13.10 -32.75 -2.42
N LYS A 1040 -12.88 -31.61 -1.79
CA LYS A 1040 -11.89 -30.59 -2.20
C LYS A 1040 -11.09 -30.09 -1.01
N VAL A 1041 -9.80 -30.43 -0.94
CA VAL A 1041 -8.87 -29.95 0.10
C VAL A 1041 -7.98 -28.83 -0.42
N MET A 1042 -7.92 -27.73 0.33
CA MET A 1042 -7.15 -26.50 0.04
C MET A 1042 -6.24 -26.15 1.22
N CYS A 1043 -5.10 -25.51 0.95
CA CYS A 1043 -4.13 -25.09 1.97
C CYS A 1043 -3.67 -23.65 1.70
N GLY A 1044 -3.61 -22.80 2.74
CA GLY A 1044 -3.22 -21.39 2.62
C GLY A 1044 -2.55 -20.83 3.88
N ASN A 1045 -1.60 -19.91 3.70
CA ASN A 1045 -0.78 -19.33 4.77
C ASN A 1045 -1.46 -18.10 5.41
N ILE A 1046 -1.25 -17.88 6.71
CA ILE A 1046 -1.82 -16.76 7.48
C ILE A 1046 -0.70 -15.95 8.16
N GLN A 1047 -0.39 -14.80 7.55
CA GLN A 1047 0.26 -13.69 8.23
C GLN A 1047 -0.80 -12.90 9.04
N THR A 1048 -0.41 -12.38 10.21
CA THR A 1048 -1.32 -12.08 11.33
C THR A 1048 -2.09 -10.74 11.26
N SER A 1049 -2.25 -10.15 10.08
CA SER A 1049 -2.91 -8.84 9.87
C SER A 1049 -3.99 -8.80 8.78
N ASN A 1050 -3.76 -9.42 7.61
CA ASN A 1050 -4.53 -9.10 6.39
C ASN A 1050 -5.72 -10.02 6.05
N ASN A 1051 -5.90 -11.16 6.73
CA ASN A 1051 -6.72 -12.27 6.21
C ASN A 1051 -8.25 -12.21 6.41
N LEU A 1052 -8.82 -11.03 6.69
CA LEU A 1052 -10.28 -10.82 6.64
C LEU A 1052 -10.84 -11.05 5.23
N TYR A 1053 -10.06 -10.70 4.18
CA TYR A 1053 -10.49 -10.86 2.78
C TYR A 1053 -10.58 -12.33 2.36
N ALA A 1054 -9.64 -13.18 2.81
CA ALA A 1054 -9.67 -14.62 2.53
C ALA A 1054 -10.85 -15.33 3.20
N MET A 1055 -11.20 -14.94 4.44
CA MET A 1055 -12.39 -15.46 5.13
C MET A 1055 -13.71 -15.03 4.45
N ASN A 1056 -13.74 -13.85 3.83
CA ASN A 1056 -14.94 -13.33 3.15
C ASN A 1056 -15.30 -14.10 1.88
N ASN A 1057 -14.34 -14.78 1.23
CA ASN A 1057 -14.53 -15.50 -0.02
C ASN A 1057 -14.56 -17.03 0.16
N LEU A 1058 -14.62 -17.52 1.41
CA LEU A 1058 -14.57 -18.95 1.76
C LEU A 1058 -15.93 -19.53 2.21
N PHE A 1059 -16.82 -18.67 2.73
CA PHE A 1059 -18.12 -19.01 3.32
C PHE A 1059 -19.24 -18.28 2.58
#